data_AF-A0A0D4CN34-F1
#
_entry.id   AF-A0A0D4CN34-F1
#
_cell.length_a   1.000
_cell.length_b   1.000
_cell.length_c   1.000
_cell.angle_alpha   90.00
_cell.angle_beta   90.00
_cell.angle_gamma   90.00
#
_symmetry.space_group_name_H-M   'P 1'
#
loop_
_entity.id
_entity.type
_entity.pdbx_description
1 polymer ?
#
loop_
_entity_poly.entity_id
_entity_poly.type
_entity_poly.pdbx_seq_one_letter_code
_entity_poly.pdbx_strand_id
1 'polypeptide(L)'
;MLAYRKPNYNQTLPNIVTGMEATTSGRTASVLRQPIRNLQTTIQVLDTDGSIIDTITGHVVDGTINYSATSLIRRTGSLRMIVDPEYLPSKKSVVWFGKRFRVYQGIVDLYNNPKEAVNFLLGTFWVDDSSLTYDEDSGSISVTLSDKMTLWEDRGLENEIKIDIGTPMSQCMRMIMELVGETNFGYMYESNSEEVMPYKYDKQAGTMITDIIQDFRDMYMDYICGYDVLGRFEYRKIEMQKKDETREPKWQFDTTASDRSDLTLSFNESYTLKDVANRVVVIGSTNVKTGYTPKGEVKIVDASNPFSVDAIGTRTKVVTNSDLTNDLQCVAQARYELWKTAHFQEQVDITVVPVYLLQPNDLITVTNPVTRETYRYMIDTISTDLGVDGVMSITAHKMYYVGLDYGKAEMPVVEALKNGIEHLGWLSLGEQRAKDCYGISGSGDNTIMVRFIVGEKGGEQASTTPYYTTKNQTLELDITDFQKLDMKNQNGDTGRSKGDYADRILGHEMFHAVCNDYYGAFKIGDIPTWWKEGFAELLHGAKERYQSMVGYAGNDETKKAIIDHAKNQLLTNYWGGTSDDYVYSYSIAAAIYYLCGTKERFQQMFQNIATQENVGLDFLYKALPFLGNSSQEIANKIIDEMDKMPLWTYLNDNTDTDTCSIGGSHMMNIYNHALDAEDVFNNDEATTISLGFKIRYDE
;
A
#
# COMPACT_ATOMS: atom_id res chain seq x y z
N MET A 1 9.18 33.94 61.00
CA MET A 1 9.06 33.44 59.61
C MET A 1 9.76 32.10 59.55
N LEU A 2 8.99 31.01 59.55
CA LEU A 2 9.53 29.68 59.27
C LEU A 2 9.86 29.65 57.77
N ALA A 3 11.14 29.43 57.44
CA ALA A 3 11.54 29.13 56.06
C ALA A 3 10.89 27.80 55.67
N TYR A 4 9.81 27.88 54.90
CA TYR A 4 9.12 26.72 54.37
C TYR A 4 10.04 25.97 53.39
N ARG A 5 10.29 24.69 53.67
CA ARG A 5 10.92 23.75 52.73
C ARG A 5 9.82 23.14 51.87
N LYS A 6 9.90 23.41 50.56
CA LYS A 6 9.03 22.81 49.53
C LYS A 6 9.12 21.28 49.60
N PRO A 7 8.01 20.53 49.58
CA PRO A 7 8.04 19.10 49.29
C PRO A 7 8.50 18.93 47.82
N ASN A 8 9.60 18.21 47.59
CA ASN A 8 9.98 17.82 46.23
C ASN A 8 8.98 16.78 45.72
N TYR A 9 8.12 17.17 44.78
CA TYR A 9 7.37 16.23 43.93
C TYR A 9 8.17 15.87 42.68
N ASN A 10 9.49 15.68 42.83
CA ASN A 10 10.39 15.15 41.79
C ASN A 10 10.13 13.66 41.58
N GLN A 11 8.92 13.32 41.14
CA GLN A 11 8.50 11.94 40.91
C GLN A 11 8.46 11.68 39.41
N THR A 12 9.23 10.70 38.97
CA THR A 12 9.04 10.09 37.65
C THR A 12 7.67 9.43 37.64
N LEU A 13 6.85 9.71 36.62
CA LEU A 13 5.56 9.05 36.47
C LEU A 13 5.74 7.56 36.14
N PRO A 14 4.91 6.66 36.69
CA PRO A 14 4.91 5.26 36.31
C PRO A 14 4.19 5.05 34.97
N ASN A 15 4.36 3.86 34.37
CA ASN A 15 3.58 3.39 33.21
C ASN A 15 3.52 4.39 32.04
N ILE A 16 4.64 5.04 31.71
CA ILE A 16 4.70 6.03 30.63
C ILE A 16 4.61 5.34 29.27
N VAL A 17 3.75 5.87 28.40
CA VAL A 17 3.65 5.51 26.98
C VAL A 17 4.01 6.74 26.17
N THR A 18 4.96 6.60 25.24
CA THR A 18 5.46 7.73 24.45
C THR A 18 4.79 7.83 23.07
N GLY A 19 4.19 6.75 22.60
CA GLY A 19 3.74 6.64 21.21
C GLY A 19 4.89 6.45 20.23
N MET A 20 6.13 6.28 20.67
CA MET A 20 7.25 5.89 19.78
C MET A 20 7.45 4.38 19.71
N GLU A 21 6.72 3.62 20.52
CA GLU A 21 6.82 2.17 20.57
C GLU A 21 6.38 1.55 19.25
N ALA A 22 7.10 0.54 18.77
CA ALA A 22 6.79 -0.14 17.52
C ALA A 22 5.46 -0.91 17.57
N THR A 23 5.09 -1.41 18.75
CA THR A 23 3.84 -2.14 18.98
C THR A 23 3.12 -1.61 20.21
N THR A 24 1.78 -1.56 20.11
CA THR A 24 0.93 -1.16 21.23
C THR A 24 0.80 -2.31 22.22
N SER A 25 1.19 -2.10 23.48
CA SER A 25 1.05 -3.14 24.52
C SER A 25 -0.42 -3.46 24.79
N GLY A 26 -0.72 -4.70 25.20
CA GLY A 26 -2.09 -5.12 25.52
C GLY A 26 -2.75 -4.30 26.63
N ARG A 27 -1.97 -3.89 27.66
CA ARG A 27 -2.46 -2.98 28.71
C ARG A 27 -2.80 -1.60 28.15
N THR A 28 -1.93 -1.05 27.31
CA THR A 28 -2.13 0.25 26.64
C THR A 28 -3.40 0.24 25.78
N ALA A 29 -3.57 -0.79 24.95
CA ALA A 29 -4.77 -0.94 24.11
C ALA A 29 -6.05 -1.06 24.97
N SER A 30 -5.99 -1.82 26.07
CA SER A 30 -7.12 -2.01 26.98
C SER A 30 -7.58 -0.71 27.64
N VAL A 31 -6.66 0.09 28.21
CA VAL A 31 -7.02 1.36 28.85
C VAL A 31 -7.59 2.38 27.86
N LEU A 32 -7.11 2.37 26.61
CA LEU A 32 -7.67 3.20 25.54
C LEU A 32 -9.09 2.75 25.15
N ARG A 33 -9.39 1.45 25.17
CA ARG A 33 -10.73 0.94 24.85
C ARG A 33 -11.71 0.96 26.05
N GLN A 34 -11.30 1.50 27.19
CA GLN A 34 -12.18 1.62 28.36
C GLN A 34 -13.42 2.49 28.04
N PRO A 35 -14.64 1.99 28.31
CA PRO A 35 -15.87 2.77 28.13
C PRO A 35 -15.96 3.99 29.06
N ILE A 36 -15.33 3.90 30.24
CA ILE A 36 -15.24 4.98 31.22
C ILE A 36 -13.76 5.26 31.45
N ARG A 37 -13.32 6.47 31.14
CA ARG A 37 -11.92 6.90 31.30
C ARG A 37 -11.83 7.92 32.42
N ASN A 38 -11.13 7.55 33.50
CA ASN A 38 -10.74 8.51 34.54
C ASN A 38 -9.45 9.18 34.08
N LEU A 39 -9.58 10.41 33.61
CA LEU A 39 -8.49 11.20 33.05
C LEU A 39 -7.72 11.95 34.13
N GLN A 40 -6.39 11.97 34.00
CA GLN A 40 -5.48 12.72 34.88
C GLN A 40 -4.43 13.45 34.04
N THR A 41 -4.59 14.76 33.87
CA THR A 41 -3.58 15.55 33.18
C THR A 41 -2.47 15.94 34.15
N THR A 42 -1.24 15.66 33.77
CA THR A 42 -0.06 15.91 34.61
C THR A 42 1.01 16.64 33.84
N ILE A 43 1.64 17.62 34.47
CA ILE A 43 2.73 18.41 33.89
C ILE A 43 3.98 18.20 34.73
N GLN A 44 5.04 17.70 34.12
CA GLN A 44 6.36 17.76 34.73
C GLN A 44 7.07 19.02 34.26
N VAL A 45 7.45 19.86 35.21
CA VAL A 45 8.27 21.04 34.98
C VAL A 45 9.73 20.64 35.03
N LEU A 46 10.44 20.84 33.93
CA LEU A 46 11.84 20.50 33.78
C LEU A 46 12.73 21.75 33.78
N ASP A 47 13.92 21.61 34.36
CA ASP A 47 14.97 22.62 34.23
C ASP A 47 15.68 22.52 32.88
N THR A 48 16.62 23.42 32.61
CA THR A 48 17.40 23.42 31.35
C THR A 48 18.25 22.15 31.15
N ASP A 49 18.70 21.52 32.23
CA ASP A 49 19.50 20.28 32.20
C ASP A 49 18.66 19.00 32.03
N GLY A 50 17.33 19.08 32.20
CA GLY A 50 16.39 17.98 32.03
C GLY A 50 15.95 17.35 33.35
N SER A 51 16.48 17.83 34.47
CA SER A 51 16.01 17.45 35.79
C SER A 51 14.57 17.92 36.01
N ILE A 52 13.79 17.08 36.68
CA ILE A 52 12.44 17.43 37.11
C ILE A 52 12.58 18.40 38.30
N ILE A 53 11.96 19.57 38.18
CA ILE A 53 11.87 20.58 39.25
C ILE A 53 10.60 20.36 40.05
N ASP A 54 9.51 20.00 39.36
CA ASP A 54 8.21 19.79 39.97
C ASP A 54 7.27 18.95 39.10
N THR A 55 6.25 18.39 39.73
CA THR A 55 5.16 17.68 39.05
C THR A 55 3.83 18.28 39.49
N ILE A 56 3.16 18.95 38.55
CA ILE A 56 1.86 19.58 38.77
C ILE A 56 0.79 18.61 38.27
N THR A 57 -0.01 18.10 39.20
CA THR A 57 -1.21 17.30 38.91
C THR A 57 -2.42 18.11 39.35
N GLY A 58 -3.35 18.40 38.44
CA GLY A 58 -4.47 19.28 38.74
C GLY A 58 -5.61 19.18 37.73
N HIS A 59 -6.67 19.96 37.97
CA HIS A 59 -7.81 20.09 37.07
C HIS A 59 -7.45 21.05 35.93
N VAL A 60 -6.89 20.50 34.85
CA VAL A 60 -6.87 21.20 33.56
C VAL A 60 -8.32 21.54 33.21
N VAL A 61 -8.58 22.83 33.00
CA VAL A 61 -9.92 23.35 32.72
C VAL A 61 -10.24 23.18 31.24
N ASP A 62 -9.24 23.43 30.41
CA ASP A 62 -9.31 23.37 28.96
C ASP A 62 -7.88 23.27 28.40
N GLY A 63 -7.73 22.71 27.21
CA GLY A 63 -6.44 22.63 26.55
C GLY A 63 -6.51 21.86 25.25
N THR A 64 -5.61 22.19 24.34
CA THR A 64 -5.50 21.50 23.06
C THR A 64 -4.05 21.14 22.81
N ILE A 65 -3.81 19.96 22.24
CA ILE A 65 -2.51 19.59 21.69
C ILE A 65 -2.68 19.23 20.22
N ASN A 66 -1.94 19.93 19.37
CA ASN A 66 -1.95 19.77 17.93
C ASN A 66 -0.64 19.15 17.45
N TYR A 67 -0.74 18.32 16.42
CA TYR A 67 0.37 17.62 15.79
C TYR A 67 0.24 17.77 14.28
N SER A 68 1.32 18.15 13.60
CA SER A 68 1.39 18.28 12.14
C SER A 68 2.58 17.50 11.58
N ALA A 69 2.35 16.70 10.54
CA ALA A 69 3.41 16.01 9.80
C ALA A 69 4.26 16.96 8.92
N THR A 70 3.71 18.10 8.49
CA THR A 70 4.28 18.95 7.45
C THR A 70 4.98 20.20 8.00
N SER A 71 4.65 20.63 9.21
CA SER A 71 5.27 21.77 9.87
C SER A 71 6.65 21.42 10.45
N LEU A 72 7.58 22.39 10.48
CA LEU A 72 8.82 22.24 11.25
C LEU A 72 8.57 22.25 12.76
N ILE A 73 7.67 23.12 13.23
CA ILE A 73 7.10 23.06 14.58
C ILE A 73 5.94 22.10 14.52
N ARG A 74 6.22 20.85 14.88
CA ARG A 74 5.29 19.74 14.71
C ARG A 74 4.25 19.70 15.81
N ARG A 75 4.63 20.05 17.05
CA ARG A 75 3.72 20.03 18.20
C ARG A 75 3.50 21.42 18.74
N THR A 76 2.24 21.80 18.80
CA THR A 76 1.78 23.05 19.42
C THR A 76 0.59 22.76 20.32
N GLY A 77 0.20 23.73 21.13
CA GLY A 77 -0.98 23.56 21.96
C GLY A 77 -1.25 24.76 22.85
N SER A 78 -2.32 24.63 23.61
CA SER A 78 -2.69 25.55 24.67
C SER A 78 -3.08 24.75 25.89
N LEU A 79 -2.80 25.31 27.07
CA LEU A 79 -3.22 24.71 28.32
C LEU A 79 -3.76 25.79 29.25
N ARG A 80 -4.95 25.56 29.80
CA ARG A 80 -5.53 26.34 30.89
C ARG A 80 -5.69 25.47 32.12
N MET A 81 -5.12 25.90 33.23
CA MET A 81 -5.16 25.14 34.48
C MET A 81 -5.40 26.05 35.68
N ILE A 82 -6.23 25.58 36.62
CA ILE A 82 -6.34 26.20 37.94
C ILE A 82 -5.12 25.78 38.74
N VAL A 83 -4.44 26.75 39.35
CA VAL A 83 -3.22 26.50 40.11
C VAL A 83 -3.27 27.15 41.48
N ASP A 84 -2.52 26.58 42.42
CA ASP A 84 -2.30 27.22 43.71
C ASP A 84 -1.52 28.54 43.54
N PRO A 85 -1.71 29.53 44.44
CA PRO A 85 -1.02 30.82 44.37
C PRO A 85 0.52 30.75 44.28
N GLU A 86 1.13 29.64 44.71
CA GLU A 86 2.57 29.42 44.63
C GLU A 86 3.10 29.16 43.22
N TYR A 87 2.25 28.71 42.30
CA TYR A 87 2.58 28.51 40.90
C TYR A 87 2.36 29.78 40.06
N LEU A 88 1.85 30.87 40.65
CA LEU A 88 1.68 32.13 39.93
C LEU A 88 3.01 32.62 39.35
N PRO A 89 3.00 33.22 38.14
CA PRO A 89 4.24 33.61 37.47
C PRO A 89 5.07 34.57 38.34
N SER A 90 6.24 34.11 38.79
CA SER A 90 7.22 34.94 39.49
C SER A 90 8.61 34.35 39.33
N LYS A 91 9.67 35.16 39.55
CA LYS A 91 11.07 34.68 39.52
C LYS A 91 11.38 33.50 40.46
N LYS A 92 10.48 33.21 41.41
CA LYS A 92 10.61 32.10 42.37
C LYS A 92 9.65 30.94 42.07
N SER A 93 8.73 31.12 41.13
CA SER A 93 7.78 30.09 40.70
C SER A 93 8.43 29.13 39.72
N VAL A 94 7.91 27.89 39.68
CA VAL A 94 8.29 26.89 38.69
C VAL A 94 7.60 27.13 37.34
N VAL A 95 6.54 27.94 37.32
CA VAL A 95 5.90 28.43 36.10
C VAL A 95 6.47 29.83 35.82
N TRP A 96 7.67 29.85 35.26
CA TRP A 96 8.42 31.06 34.92
C TRP A 96 9.25 30.81 33.65
N PHE A 97 9.80 31.87 33.04
CA PHE A 97 10.56 31.75 31.80
C PHE A 97 11.73 30.76 31.90
N GLY A 98 12.06 30.13 30.76
CA GLY A 98 13.20 29.20 30.66
C GLY A 98 12.95 27.80 31.24
N LYS A 99 11.69 27.44 31.50
CA LYS A 99 11.28 26.08 31.90
C LYS A 99 10.68 25.31 30.73
N ARG A 100 10.72 23.98 30.83
CA ARG A 100 10.17 23.07 29.82
C ARG A 100 9.11 22.19 30.43
N PHE A 101 8.02 21.93 29.71
CA PHE A 101 6.90 21.16 30.21
C PHE A 101 6.79 19.83 29.48
N ARG A 102 6.77 18.73 30.22
CA ARG A 102 6.25 17.46 29.70
C ARG A 102 4.81 17.32 30.12
N VAL A 103 3.92 17.25 29.13
CA VAL A 103 2.48 17.13 29.35
C VAL A 103 2.08 15.68 29.14
N TYR A 104 1.39 15.12 30.13
CA TYR A 104 0.90 13.76 30.13
C TYR A 104 -0.62 13.74 30.27
N GLN A 105 -1.25 12.81 29.57
CA GLN A 105 -2.63 12.43 29.81
C GLN A 105 -2.66 11.01 30.38
N GLY A 106 -3.02 10.88 31.65
CA GLY A 106 -3.19 9.61 32.33
C GLY A 106 -4.59 9.05 32.12
N ILE A 107 -4.69 7.74 31.84
CA ILE A 107 -5.95 6.98 31.96
C ILE A 107 -5.76 5.95 33.07
N VAL A 108 -6.60 6.01 34.11
CA VAL A 108 -6.59 5.01 35.18
C VAL A 108 -7.03 3.66 34.63
N ASP A 109 -6.19 2.64 34.80
CA ASP A 109 -6.50 1.25 34.50
C ASP A 109 -7.55 0.74 35.50
N LEU A 110 -8.79 0.58 35.03
CA LEU A 110 -9.91 0.16 35.87
C LEU A 110 -9.99 -1.37 36.02
N TYR A 111 -9.25 -2.11 35.19
CA TYR A 111 -9.33 -3.57 35.10
C TYR A 111 -8.23 -4.26 35.93
N ASN A 112 -7.01 -3.71 35.97
CA ASN A 112 -5.89 -4.30 36.70
C ASN A 112 -5.71 -3.68 38.10
N ASN A 113 -5.24 -4.48 39.05
CA ASN A 113 -4.80 -4.00 40.37
C ASN A 113 -3.26 -4.02 40.47
N PRO A 114 -2.62 -2.99 41.04
CA PRO A 114 -3.22 -1.76 41.55
C PRO A 114 -3.79 -0.87 40.43
N LYS A 115 -4.86 -0.12 40.73
CA LYS A 115 -5.53 0.80 39.80
C LYS A 115 -4.67 2.04 39.56
N GLU A 116 -3.66 1.87 38.73
CA GLU A 116 -2.69 2.91 38.38
C GLU A 116 -3.01 3.52 37.01
N ALA A 117 -2.64 4.80 36.86
CA ALA A 117 -2.69 5.45 35.57
C ALA A 117 -1.62 4.89 34.62
N VAL A 118 -2.02 4.69 33.36
CA VAL A 118 -1.11 4.61 32.22
C VAL A 118 -0.98 6.03 31.67
N ASN A 119 0.26 6.56 31.67
CA ASN A 119 0.53 7.96 31.41
C ASN A 119 1.02 8.16 29.97
N PHE A 120 0.16 8.71 29.11
CA PHE A 120 0.53 8.99 27.72
C PHE A 120 1.23 10.34 27.64
N LEU A 121 2.49 10.35 27.21
CA LEU A 121 3.23 11.59 26.99
C LEU A 121 2.72 12.23 25.69
N LEU A 122 2.13 13.42 25.82
CA LEU A 122 1.62 14.18 24.69
C LEU A 122 2.72 14.99 24.00
N GLY A 123 3.73 15.42 24.74
CA GLY A 123 4.88 16.11 24.19
C GLY A 123 5.76 16.76 25.25
N THR A 124 6.93 17.21 24.80
CA THR A 124 7.85 18.06 25.56
C THR A 124 7.87 19.44 24.91
N PHE A 125 7.44 20.45 25.66
CA PHE A 125 7.17 21.79 25.16
C PHE A 125 8.08 22.82 25.82
N TRP A 126 8.45 23.83 25.04
CA TRP A 126 9.12 25.03 25.48
C TRP A 126 8.06 26.11 25.62
N VAL A 127 8.00 26.69 26.81
CA VAL A 127 7.02 27.73 27.12
C VAL A 127 7.45 29.02 26.43
N ASP A 128 6.57 29.58 25.61
CA ASP A 128 6.77 30.91 25.03
C ASP A 128 6.46 31.97 26.10
N ASP A 129 7.51 32.68 26.51
CA ASP A 129 7.47 33.69 27.57
C ASP A 129 6.47 34.83 27.29
N SER A 130 6.05 35.02 26.03
CA SER A 130 5.07 36.03 25.62
C SER A 130 3.60 35.61 25.83
N SER A 131 3.34 34.34 26.14
CA SER A 131 2.00 33.73 26.12
C SER A 131 1.40 33.38 27.49
N LEU A 132 2.18 33.52 28.56
CA LEU A 132 1.76 33.15 29.92
C LEU A 132 0.82 34.20 30.51
N THR A 133 -0.45 33.84 30.70
CA THR A 133 -1.48 34.75 31.24
C THR A 133 -2.09 34.21 32.53
N TYR A 134 -2.52 35.11 33.40
CA TYR A 134 -3.18 34.81 34.67
C TYR A 134 -4.55 35.48 34.74
N ASP A 135 -5.54 34.73 35.17
CA ASP A 135 -6.91 35.18 35.42
C ASP A 135 -7.18 35.13 36.93
N GLU A 136 -7.34 36.31 37.54
CA GLU A 136 -7.54 36.47 38.99
C GLU A 136 -8.87 35.91 39.47
N ASP A 137 -9.93 36.06 38.67
CA ASP A 137 -11.29 35.65 39.02
C ASP A 137 -11.42 34.12 39.12
N SER A 138 -10.72 33.40 38.24
CA SER A 138 -10.73 31.93 38.18
C SER A 138 -9.52 31.27 38.83
N GLY A 139 -8.49 32.04 39.23
CA GLY A 139 -7.23 31.49 39.75
C GLY A 139 -6.51 30.60 38.74
N SER A 140 -6.68 30.85 37.44
CA SER A 140 -6.15 30.00 36.37
C SER A 140 -5.00 30.64 35.61
N ILE A 141 -4.08 29.80 35.14
CA ILE A 141 -3.00 30.17 34.23
C ILE A 141 -3.30 29.57 32.86
N SER A 142 -3.02 30.35 31.81
CA SER A 142 -3.01 29.89 30.43
C SER A 142 -1.61 29.99 29.82
N VAL A 143 -1.20 28.94 29.10
CA VAL A 143 0.13 28.80 28.49
C VAL A 143 -0.01 28.33 27.05
N THR A 144 0.72 28.96 26.12
CA THR A 144 0.93 28.41 24.77
C THR A 144 2.12 27.46 24.79
N LEU A 145 1.94 26.30 24.18
CA LEU A 145 2.91 25.22 24.11
C LEU A 145 3.42 25.12 22.68
N SER A 146 4.74 25.04 22.50
CA SER A 146 5.38 24.73 21.22
C SER A 146 6.59 23.82 21.45
N ASP A 147 6.89 22.96 20.49
CA ASP A 147 8.11 22.14 20.58
C ASP A 147 9.38 22.99 20.43
N LYS A 148 10.55 22.35 20.63
CA LYS A 148 11.83 23.04 20.69
C LYS A 148 12.21 23.79 19.41
N MET A 149 11.59 23.49 18.26
CA MET A 149 11.90 24.16 16.99
C MET A 149 11.61 25.67 17.05
N THR A 150 10.66 26.11 17.90
CA THR A 150 10.35 27.54 18.10
C THR A 150 11.56 28.37 18.57
N LEU A 151 12.54 27.74 19.25
CA LEU A 151 13.77 28.44 19.67
C LEU A 151 14.62 28.94 18.51
N TRP A 152 14.37 28.44 17.30
CA TRP A 152 15.14 28.70 16.10
C TRP A 152 14.41 29.63 15.11
N GLU A 153 13.11 29.89 15.30
CA GLU A 153 12.29 30.70 14.38
C GLU A 153 12.79 32.12 14.19
N ASP A 154 13.33 32.73 15.25
CA ASP A 154 13.83 34.12 15.22
C ASP A 154 15.36 34.21 15.24
N ARG A 155 16.07 33.10 14.98
CA ARG A 155 17.55 33.09 14.96
C ARG A 155 18.12 33.09 13.55
N GLY A 156 18.95 34.10 13.28
CA GLY A 156 19.85 34.12 12.14
C GLY A 156 21.23 33.52 12.48
N LEU A 157 21.94 33.04 11.46
CA LEU A 157 23.34 32.62 11.57
C LEU A 157 24.22 33.74 12.13
N GLU A 158 25.06 33.44 13.12
CA GLU A 158 26.04 34.40 13.64
C GLU A 158 27.23 34.61 12.69
N ASN A 159 27.62 33.55 11.98
CA ASN A 159 28.75 33.55 11.04
C ASN A 159 28.33 32.90 9.73
N GLU A 160 29.05 33.21 8.65
CA GLU A 160 28.86 32.47 7.39
C GLU A 160 29.12 30.96 7.61
N ILE A 161 28.36 30.14 6.89
CA ILE A 161 28.60 28.70 6.79
C ILE A 161 28.97 28.35 5.36
N LYS A 162 29.90 27.42 5.22
CA LYS A 162 30.36 26.88 3.95
C LYS A 162 30.40 25.37 4.06
N ILE A 163 29.64 24.69 3.21
CA ILE A 163 29.62 23.23 3.12
C ILE A 163 30.05 22.84 1.72
N ASP A 164 31.06 21.96 1.65
CA ASP A 164 31.62 21.50 0.40
C ASP A 164 30.72 20.46 -0.29
N ILE A 165 30.86 20.40 -1.62
CA ILE A 165 30.22 19.39 -2.46
C ILE A 165 30.58 18.00 -1.96
N GLY A 166 29.62 17.07 -1.96
CA GLY A 166 29.81 15.69 -1.57
C GLY A 166 29.65 15.43 -0.07
N THR A 167 29.40 16.45 0.75
CA THR A 167 29.10 16.25 2.18
C THR A 167 27.77 15.51 2.34
N PRO A 168 27.72 14.36 3.05
CA PRO A 168 26.47 13.62 3.26
C PRO A 168 25.37 14.48 3.91
N MET A 169 24.13 14.36 3.43
CA MET A 169 23.02 15.21 3.92
C MET A 169 22.70 15.00 5.41
N SER A 170 22.82 13.77 5.90
CA SER A 170 22.70 13.47 7.33
C SER A 170 23.73 14.24 8.17
N GLN A 171 24.94 14.43 7.65
CA GLN A 171 26.00 15.21 8.29
C GLN A 171 25.68 16.71 8.24
N CYS A 172 25.21 17.22 7.10
CA CYS A 172 24.78 18.63 6.96
C CYS A 172 23.71 18.98 8.01
N MET A 173 22.67 18.14 8.13
CA MET A 173 21.60 18.33 9.10
C MET A 173 22.12 18.25 10.54
N ARG A 174 22.99 17.29 10.86
CA ARG A 174 23.61 17.21 12.19
C ARG A 174 24.45 18.46 12.51
N MET A 175 25.25 18.93 11.56
CA MET A 175 26.13 20.08 11.74
C MET A 175 25.35 21.37 12.07
N ILE A 176 24.26 21.66 11.34
CA ILE A 176 23.47 22.87 11.62
C ILE A 176 22.80 22.81 12.99
N MET A 177 22.33 21.62 13.40
CA MET A 177 21.71 21.44 14.71
C MET A 177 22.75 21.56 15.84
N GLU A 178 23.93 20.95 15.70
CA GLU A 178 25.02 21.10 16.66
C GLU A 178 25.53 22.55 16.74
N LEU A 179 25.56 23.28 15.61
CA LEU A 179 25.92 24.70 15.56
C LEU A 179 25.00 25.58 16.42
N VAL A 180 23.70 25.29 16.41
CA VAL A 180 22.73 26.02 17.26
C VAL A 180 22.66 25.49 18.70
N GLY A 181 23.56 24.57 19.06
CA GLY A 181 23.69 24.03 20.41
C GLY A 181 22.75 22.86 20.70
N GLU A 182 22.19 22.20 19.68
CA GLU A 182 21.45 20.95 19.89
C GLU A 182 22.42 19.81 20.21
N THR A 183 22.12 19.08 21.28
CA THR A 183 22.92 17.93 21.72
C THR A 183 22.07 16.67 21.91
N ASN A 184 20.75 16.77 21.76
CA ASN A 184 19.82 15.69 22.03
C ASN A 184 19.12 15.23 20.74
N PHE A 185 19.62 14.12 20.20
CA PHE A 185 19.15 13.56 18.92
C PHE A 185 18.35 12.28 19.14
N GLY A 186 17.24 12.17 18.42
CA GLY A 186 16.44 10.97 18.28
C GLY A 186 16.98 10.11 17.14
N TYR A 187 16.09 9.62 16.28
CA TYR A 187 16.52 8.92 15.08
C TYR A 187 17.14 9.89 14.07
N MET A 188 18.36 9.59 13.63
CA MET A 188 19.05 10.34 12.59
C MET A 188 19.36 9.39 11.44
N TYR A 189 18.69 9.58 10.32
CA TYR A 189 18.93 8.82 9.10
C TYR A 189 20.39 8.95 8.65
N GLU A 190 20.96 7.87 8.13
CA GLU A 190 22.30 7.86 7.54
C GLU A 190 22.19 7.93 6.02
N SER A 191 22.69 9.01 5.43
CA SER A 191 22.71 9.21 3.98
C SER A 191 23.54 8.14 3.27
N ASN A 192 23.02 7.64 2.14
CA ASN A 192 23.80 6.78 1.24
C ASN A 192 24.84 7.59 0.43
N SER A 193 25.61 6.91 -0.41
CA SER A 193 26.71 7.52 -1.19
C SER A 193 26.28 8.59 -2.20
N GLU A 194 25.00 8.65 -2.57
CA GLU A 194 24.46 9.59 -3.57
C GLU A 194 23.66 10.75 -2.94
N GLU A 195 23.32 10.64 -1.65
CA GLU A 195 22.55 11.62 -0.87
C GLU A 195 23.49 12.65 -0.22
N VAL A 196 24.11 13.46 -1.06
CA VAL A 196 25.18 14.38 -0.69
C VAL A 196 24.87 15.81 -1.14
N MET A 197 25.53 16.78 -0.51
CA MET A 197 25.49 18.18 -0.90
C MET A 197 25.93 18.34 -2.38
N PRO A 198 25.05 18.76 -3.30
CA PRO A 198 25.31 18.65 -4.74
C PRO A 198 26.11 19.83 -5.29
N TYR A 199 26.15 20.94 -4.57
CA TYR A 199 26.88 22.15 -4.92
C TYR A 199 27.49 22.76 -3.66
N LYS A 200 28.42 23.70 -3.83
CA LYS A 200 29.02 24.39 -2.69
C LYS A 200 27.97 25.27 -2.02
N TYR A 201 27.61 24.95 -0.78
CA TYR A 201 26.54 25.62 -0.06
C TYR A 201 27.12 26.70 0.85
N ASP A 202 26.95 27.95 0.45
CA ASP A 202 27.45 29.14 1.14
C ASP A 202 26.25 29.98 1.62
N LYS A 203 26.10 30.19 2.94
CA LYS A 203 25.09 31.10 3.51
C LYS A 203 25.76 32.17 4.35
N GLN A 204 25.24 33.39 4.25
CA GLN A 204 25.80 34.56 4.94
C GLN A 204 25.31 34.64 6.39
N ALA A 205 26.03 35.39 7.22
CA ALA A 205 25.55 35.76 8.54
C ALA A 205 24.18 36.46 8.42
N GLY A 206 23.26 36.16 9.33
CA GLY A 206 21.89 36.65 9.34
C GLY A 206 20.87 35.79 8.59
N THR A 207 21.28 34.78 7.79
CA THR A 207 20.32 33.82 7.21
C THR A 207 19.60 33.04 8.31
N MET A 208 18.29 32.88 8.21
CA MET A 208 17.49 32.18 9.21
C MET A 208 17.89 30.71 9.32
N ILE A 209 18.02 30.22 10.55
CA ILE A 209 18.33 28.81 10.83
C ILE A 209 17.23 27.90 10.27
N THR A 210 15.96 28.29 10.41
CA THR A 210 14.82 27.53 9.88
C THR A 210 14.89 27.38 8.37
N ASP A 211 15.32 28.41 7.63
CA ASP A 211 15.47 28.33 6.17
C ASP A 211 16.56 27.31 5.79
N ILE A 212 17.66 27.24 6.54
CA ILE A 212 18.73 26.26 6.29
C ILE A 212 18.26 24.84 6.61
N ILE A 213 17.50 24.66 7.68
CA ILE A 213 16.90 23.37 8.03
C ILE A 213 15.93 22.93 6.92
N GLN A 214 15.12 23.84 6.38
CA GLN A 214 14.24 23.57 5.24
C GLN A 214 15.03 23.23 3.98
N ASP A 215 16.05 24.03 3.63
CA ASP A 215 16.93 23.76 2.49
C ASP A 215 17.51 22.35 2.55
N PHE A 216 17.99 21.92 3.72
CA PHE A 216 18.58 20.58 3.89
C PHE A 216 17.53 19.46 3.85
N ARG A 217 16.36 19.66 4.46
CA ARG A 217 15.24 18.70 4.40
C ARG A 217 14.77 18.53 2.95
N ASP A 218 14.60 19.62 2.23
CA ASP A 218 13.98 19.65 0.90
C ASP A 218 14.98 19.36 -0.23
N MET A 219 16.28 19.32 0.06
CA MET A 219 17.34 19.04 -0.92
C MET A 219 17.12 17.75 -1.70
N TYR A 220 16.55 16.77 -1.00
CA TYR A 220 16.05 15.51 -1.51
C TYR A 220 14.66 15.37 -0.89
N MET A 221 13.61 15.72 -1.64
CA MET A 221 12.25 15.94 -1.15
C MET A 221 11.57 14.76 -0.40
N ASP A 222 12.26 13.64 -0.19
CA ASP A 222 11.82 12.46 0.55
C ASP A 222 12.29 12.44 2.03
N TYR A 223 12.65 13.58 2.62
CA TYR A 223 13.00 13.69 4.05
C TYR A 223 12.03 14.52 4.88
N ILE A 224 11.93 14.17 6.16
CA ILE A 224 11.25 14.94 7.20
C ILE A 224 12.17 15.19 8.39
N CYS A 225 12.04 16.35 9.02
CA CYS A 225 12.79 16.70 10.23
C CYS A 225 11.90 17.42 11.25
N GLY A 226 12.29 17.39 12.52
CA GLY A 226 11.58 18.03 13.61
C GLY A 226 11.91 17.40 14.97
N TYR A 227 11.19 17.79 16.01
CA TYR A 227 11.37 17.21 17.35
C TYR A 227 10.38 16.07 17.59
N ASP A 228 10.85 14.99 18.24
CA ASP A 228 10.01 13.90 18.71
C ASP A 228 9.27 14.27 20.02
N VAL A 229 8.41 13.36 20.49
CA VAL A 229 7.60 13.56 21.71
C VAL A 229 8.43 13.79 22.98
N LEU A 230 9.68 13.32 23.01
CA LEU A 230 10.62 13.52 24.12
C LEU A 230 11.42 14.84 24.00
N GLY A 231 11.25 15.57 22.91
CA GLY A 231 12.00 16.79 22.61
C GLY A 231 13.41 16.53 22.08
N ARG A 232 13.63 15.41 21.37
CA ARG A 232 14.87 15.10 20.66
C ARG A 232 14.73 15.41 19.17
N PHE A 233 15.76 15.98 18.55
CA PHE A 233 15.71 16.27 17.13
C PHE A 233 15.85 14.98 16.30
N GLU A 234 14.98 14.79 15.31
CA GLU A 234 15.01 13.65 14.40
C GLU A 234 15.03 14.07 12.94
N TYR A 235 15.70 13.25 12.13
CA TYR A 235 15.79 13.36 10.68
C TYR A 235 15.51 12.00 10.07
N ARG A 236 14.46 11.88 9.26
CA ARG A 236 13.95 10.61 8.73
C ARG A 236 13.71 10.71 7.23
N LYS A 237 13.94 9.61 6.53
CA LYS A 237 13.50 9.43 5.15
C LYS A 237 12.07 8.87 5.14
N ILE A 238 11.22 9.39 4.26
CA ILE A 238 9.93 8.79 3.94
C ILE A 238 10.19 7.64 2.97
N GLU A 239 9.91 6.41 3.39
CA GLU A 239 9.99 5.25 2.50
C GLU A 239 8.78 5.25 1.56
N MET A 240 9.03 5.20 0.25
CA MET A 240 7.97 5.03 -0.74
C MET A 240 7.54 3.57 -0.74
N GLN A 241 6.39 3.31 -0.13
CA GLN A 241 5.99 1.96 0.21
C GLN A 241 5.56 1.15 -1.02
N LYS A 242 6.27 0.04 -1.26
CA LYS A 242 5.68 -1.12 -1.93
C LYS A 242 4.76 -1.84 -0.95
N LYS A 243 3.69 -2.46 -1.44
CA LYS A 243 2.67 -3.16 -0.63
C LYS A 243 3.29 -4.10 0.43
N ASP A 244 4.37 -4.80 0.05
CA ASP A 244 5.00 -5.84 0.87
C ASP A 244 6.09 -5.32 1.83
N GLU A 245 6.46 -4.05 1.71
CA GLU A 245 7.45 -3.36 2.57
C GLU A 245 6.77 -2.44 3.59
N THR A 246 5.43 -2.49 3.70
CA THR A 246 4.65 -1.57 4.55
C THR A 246 4.78 -1.87 6.04
N ARG A 247 4.83 -0.80 6.84
CA ARG A 247 4.71 -0.90 8.31
C ARG A 247 3.28 -1.31 8.67
N GLU A 248 3.13 -2.12 9.71
CA GLU A 248 1.82 -2.49 10.23
C GLU A 248 1.05 -1.25 10.75
N PRO A 249 -0.27 -1.17 10.52
CA PRO A 249 -1.11 -0.13 11.11
C PRO A 249 -1.02 -0.14 12.64
N LYS A 250 -0.82 1.03 13.22
CA LYS A 250 -0.66 1.21 14.67
C LYS A 250 -1.98 1.12 15.44
N TRP A 251 -3.07 1.46 14.77
CA TRP A 251 -4.43 1.40 15.31
C TRP A 251 -5.46 1.13 14.21
N GLN A 252 -6.57 0.50 14.61
CA GLN A 252 -7.70 0.18 13.74
C GLN A 252 -8.97 0.85 14.28
N PHE A 253 -9.66 1.55 13.40
CA PHE A 253 -10.97 2.15 13.60
C PHE A 253 -12.00 1.35 12.78
N ASP A 254 -12.72 0.45 13.44
CA ASP A 254 -13.70 -0.42 12.81
C ASP A 254 -15.13 -0.06 13.24
N THR A 255 -15.77 0.81 12.47
CA THR A 255 -17.15 1.27 12.70
C THR A 255 -18.22 0.19 12.54
N THR A 256 -17.82 -1.01 12.12
CA THR A 256 -18.73 -2.10 11.75
C THR A 256 -18.74 -3.25 12.76
N ALA A 257 -17.69 -3.34 13.59
CA ALA A 257 -17.57 -4.35 14.62
C ALA A 257 -18.67 -4.19 15.69
N SER A 258 -19.28 -5.31 16.07
CA SER A 258 -20.32 -5.35 17.12
C SER A 258 -19.74 -5.46 18.53
N ASP A 259 -18.42 -5.40 18.68
CA ASP A 259 -17.69 -5.60 19.93
C ASP A 259 -17.63 -4.34 20.83
N ARG A 260 -18.21 -3.22 20.37
CA ARG A 260 -18.21 -1.90 21.03
C ARG A 260 -16.81 -1.38 21.34
N SER A 261 -15.79 -1.85 20.63
CA SER A 261 -14.41 -1.43 20.82
C SER A 261 -14.00 -0.25 19.95
N ASP A 262 -14.86 0.12 18.99
CA ASP A 262 -14.66 1.28 18.14
C ASP A 262 -14.75 2.59 18.93
N LEU A 263 -13.80 3.47 18.64
CA LEU A 263 -13.67 4.78 19.25
C LEU A 263 -14.13 5.90 18.31
N THR A 264 -14.59 5.57 17.11
CA THR A 264 -15.02 6.55 16.10
C THR A 264 -16.35 7.19 16.48
N LEU A 265 -16.38 8.52 16.49
CA LEU A 265 -17.56 9.35 16.78
C LEU A 265 -18.15 9.96 15.51
N SER A 266 -17.30 10.33 14.55
CA SER A 266 -17.72 10.82 13.24
C SER A 266 -16.75 10.38 12.15
N PHE A 267 -17.26 10.30 10.93
CA PHE A 267 -16.51 9.92 9.74
C PHE A 267 -16.91 10.84 8.58
N ASN A 268 -15.91 11.41 7.90
CA ASN A 268 -16.07 12.19 6.69
C ASN A 268 -14.96 11.85 5.70
N GLU A 269 -15.28 11.79 4.41
CA GLU A 269 -14.30 11.61 3.33
C GLU A 269 -14.40 12.80 2.37
N SER A 270 -13.24 13.22 1.86
CA SER A 270 -13.14 14.23 0.82
C SER A 270 -12.26 13.76 -0.33
N TYR A 271 -12.63 14.18 -1.54
CA TYR A 271 -12.03 13.71 -2.79
C TYR A 271 -11.55 14.91 -3.62
N THR A 272 -10.26 14.93 -3.99
CA THR A 272 -9.66 15.99 -4.82
C THR A 272 -9.22 15.43 -6.15
N LEU A 273 -10.14 15.25 -7.11
CA LEU A 273 -9.85 14.55 -8.38
C LEU A 273 -9.40 15.45 -9.54
N LYS A 274 -9.34 16.76 -9.33
CA LYS A 274 -9.06 17.74 -10.40
C LYS A 274 -7.61 17.68 -10.88
N ASP A 275 -6.69 17.57 -9.93
CA ASP A 275 -5.25 17.73 -10.17
C ASP A 275 -4.49 16.39 -10.15
N VAL A 276 -5.21 15.27 -10.37
CA VAL A 276 -4.62 13.94 -10.50
C VAL A 276 -3.58 13.95 -11.64
N ALA A 277 -2.33 13.68 -11.29
CA ALA A 277 -1.25 13.39 -12.19
C ALA A 277 -0.67 12.00 -11.86
N ASN A 278 -0.44 11.20 -12.89
CA ASN A 278 0.15 9.86 -12.75
C ASN A 278 1.48 9.73 -13.48
N ARG A 279 1.98 10.87 -13.97
CA ARG A 279 3.33 11.06 -14.47
C ARG A 279 3.83 12.42 -14.01
N VAL A 280 4.97 12.45 -13.33
CA VAL A 280 5.64 13.69 -12.97
C VAL A 280 6.97 13.77 -13.67
N VAL A 281 7.22 14.92 -14.28
CA VAL A 281 8.49 15.28 -14.89
C VAL A 281 9.05 16.50 -14.18
N VAL A 282 10.25 16.38 -13.61
CA VAL A 282 10.99 17.48 -12.99
C VAL A 282 12.17 17.85 -13.88
N ILE A 283 12.34 19.14 -14.11
CA ILE A 283 13.43 19.72 -14.90
C ILE A 283 14.23 20.66 -14.00
N GLY A 284 15.53 20.39 -13.86
CA GLY A 284 16.44 21.22 -13.06
C GLY A 284 17.09 22.35 -13.86
N SER A 285 18.16 22.94 -13.32
CA SER A 285 18.89 24.03 -13.98
C SER A 285 19.84 23.55 -15.07
N THR A 286 19.86 24.28 -16.19
CA THR A 286 20.85 24.05 -17.25
C THR A 286 22.24 24.53 -16.80
N ASN A 287 23.22 23.63 -16.78
CA ASN A 287 24.60 23.98 -16.52
C ASN A 287 25.17 24.76 -17.71
N VAL A 288 25.49 26.03 -17.50
CA VAL A 288 25.99 26.94 -18.54
C VAL A 288 27.33 26.54 -19.16
N LYS A 289 28.12 25.68 -18.50
CA LYS A 289 29.42 25.19 -19.03
C LYS A 289 29.26 23.94 -19.88
N THR A 290 28.38 23.02 -19.47
CA THR A 290 28.22 21.72 -20.15
C THR A 290 27.01 21.67 -21.08
N GLY A 291 26.06 22.60 -20.95
CA GLY A 291 24.76 22.57 -21.63
C GLY A 291 23.80 21.51 -21.08
N TYR A 292 24.22 20.74 -20.07
CA TYR A 292 23.42 19.67 -19.48
C TYR A 292 22.26 20.25 -18.66
N THR A 293 21.05 19.71 -18.84
CA THR A 293 19.88 20.03 -18.01
C THR A 293 19.41 18.76 -17.34
N PRO A 294 19.50 18.64 -16.01
CA PRO A 294 19.08 17.45 -15.32
C PRO A 294 17.56 17.27 -15.38
N LYS A 295 17.12 16.03 -15.48
CA LYS A 295 15.70 15.67 -15.61
C LYS A 295 15.40 14.42 -14.79
N GLY A 296 14.26 14.45 -14.11
CA GLY A 296 13.69 13.30 -13.41
C GLY A 296 12.30 13.02 -13.93
N GLU A 297 11.96 11.74 -14.06
CA GLU A 297 10.64 11.31 -14.52
C GLU A 297 10.20 10.11 -13.70
N VAL A 298 8.95 10.14 -13.23
CA VAL A 298 8.35 9.06 -12.44
C VAL A 298 6.89 8.91 -12.85
N LYS A 299 6.40 7.68 -12.91
CA LYS A 299 5.02 7.33 -13.28
C LYS A 299 4.41 6.39 -12.24
N ILE A 300 3.08 6.45 -12.08
CA ILE A 300 2.32 5.43 -11.34
C ILE A 300 1.96 4.35 -12.36
N VAL A 301 2.61 3.20 -12.23
CA VAL A 301 2.39 2.06 -13.13
C VAL A 301 1.60 0.93 -12.46
N ASP A 302 1.67 0.82 -11.14
CA ASP A 302 1.01 -0.23 -10.35
C ASP A 302 -0.46 -0.45 -10.74
N ALA A 303 -0.78 -1.66 -11.18
CA ALA A 303 -2.13 -2.02 -11.65
C ALA A 303 -3.18 -1.97 -10.53
N SER A 304 -2.77 -2.13 -9.26
CA SER A 304 -3.66 -1.98 -8.11
C SER A 304 -4.01 -0.52 -7.81
N ASN A 305 -3.26 0.44 -8.38
CA ASN A 305 -3.50 1.85 -8.17
C ASN A 305 -4.57 2.37 -9.17
N PRO A 306 -5.73 2.85 -8.69
CA PRO A 306 -6.81 3.31 -9.56
C PRO A 306 -6.44 4.58 -10.37
N PHE A 307 -5.32 5.23 -10.04
CA PHE A 307 -4.81 6.40 -10.74
C PHE A 307 -3.64 6.09 -11.68
N SER A 308 -3.29 4.83 -11.90
CA SER A 308 -2.16 4.45 -12.78
C SER A 308 -2.31 5.00 -14.20
N VAL A 309 -1.19 5.08 -14.94
CA VAL A 309 -1.19 5.50 -16.34
C VAL A 309 -2.10 4.64 -17.21
N ASP A 310 -2.24 3.36 -16.87
CA ASP A 310 -3.07 2.41 -17.59
C ASP A 310 -4.56 2.58 -17.22
N ALA A 311 -4.85 2.87 -15.95
CA ALA A 311 -6.20 3.08 -15.44
C ALA A 311 -6.85 4.35 -16.01
N ILE A 312 -6.14 5.49 -16.06
CA ILE A 312 -6.77 6.78 -16.42
C ILE A 312 -6.10 7.49 -17.60
N GLY A 313 -5.17 6.84 -18.29
CA GLY A 313 -4.32 7.46 -19.31
C GLY A 313 -3.27 8.38 -18.71
N THR A 314 -2.28 8.79 -19.50
CA THR A 314 -1.19 9.63 -19.01
C THR A 314 -1.63 11.06 -18.72
N ARG A 315 -1.56 11.47 -17.44
CA ARG A 315 -1.77 12.83 -16.95
C ARG A 315 -0.46 13.36 -16.38
N THR A 316 0.22 14.23 -17.14
CA THR A 316 1.56 14.70 -16.81
C THR A 316 1.52 16.02 -16.02
N LYS A 317 2.22 16.06 -14.89
CA LYS A 317 2.62 17.28 -14.20
C LYS A 317 4.09 17.58 -14.49
N VAL A 318 4.38 18.79 -14.99
CA VAL A 318 5.75 19.27 -15.23
C VAL A 318 6.11 20.27 -14.15
N VAL A 319 7.27 20.07 -13.51
CA VAL A 319 7.81 20.93 -12.47
C VAL A 319 9.19 21.41 -12.91
N THR A 320 9.40 22.72 -12.84
CA THR A 320 10.70 23.34 -13.10
C THR A 320 11.28 23.84 -11.79
N ASN A 321 12.48 23.40 -11.42
CA ASN A 321 13.13 23.81 -10.19
C ASN A 321 14.61 24.12 -10.47
N SER A 322 14.95 25.42 -10.50
CA SER A 322 16.30 25.88 -10.82
C SER A 322 17.36 25.49 -9.77
N ASP A 323 16.94 25.06 -8.58
CA ASP A 323 17.87 24.73 -7.49
C ASP A 323 18.40 23.30 -7.62
N LEU A 324 17.80 22.49 -8.50
CA LEU A 324 18.25 21.13 -8.77
C LEU A 324 19.34 21.13 -9.84
N THR A 325 20.42 20.40 -9.57
CA THR A 325 21.64 20.43 -10.37
C THR A 325 22.05 19.06 -10.92
N ASN A 326 21.38 17.98 -10.49
CA ASN A 326 21.59 16.62 -10.99
C ASN A 326 20.26 15.84 -11.11
N ASP A 327 20.28 14.72 -11.83
CA ASP A 327 19.08 13.92 -12.10
C ASP A 327 18.50 13.28 -10.86
N LEU A 328 19.34 12.85 -9.91
CA LEU A 328 18.88 12.20 -8.69
C LEU A 328 17.99 13.15 -7.86
N GLN A 329 18.36 14.42 -7.76
CA GLN A 329 17.51 15.45 -7.16
C GLN A 329 16.19 15.61 -7.91
N CYS A 330 16.23 15.61 -9.24
CA CYS A 330 15.02 15.73 -10.07
C CYS A 330 14.11 14.50 -9.90
N VAL A 331 14.67 13.30 -9.83
CA VAL A 331 13.95 12.06 -9.57
C VAL A 331 13.37 12.07 -8.16
N ALA A 332 14.12 12.50 -7.14
CA ALA A 332 13.62 12.62 -5.77
C ALA A 332 12.42 13.58 -5.67
N GLN A 333 12.51 14.76 -6.31
CA GLN A 333 11.37 15.68 -6.38
C GLN A 333 10.21 15.08 -7.19
N ALA A 334 10.49 14.40 -8.31
CA ALA A 334 9.45 13.81 -9.13
C ALA A 334 8.70 12.72 -8.38
N ARG A 335 9.43 11.89 -7.62
CA ARG A 335 8.90 10.89 -6.70
C ARG A 335 8.00 11.52 -5.64
N TYR A 336 8.48 12.56 -4.95
CA TYR A 336 7.70 13.24 -3.90
C TYR A 336 6.43 13.91 -4.44
N GLU A 337 6.54 14.58 -5.58
CA GLU A 337 5.39 15.18 -6.26
C GLU A 337 4.38 14.12 -6.72
N LEU A 338 4.87 12.98 -7.22
CA LEU A 338 4.04 11.83 -7.60
C LEU A 338 3.35 11.23 -6.37
N TRP A 339 4.07 11.09 -5.26
CA TRP A 339 3.51 10.62 -4.00
C TRP A 339 2.34 11.52 -3.54
N LYS A 340 2.52 12.84 -3.53
CA LYS A 340 1.46 13.80 -3.17
C LYS A 340 0.23 13.67 -4.06
N THR A 341 0.41 13.64 -5.38
CA THR A 341 -0.71 13.55 -6.31
C THR A 341 -1.35 12.15 -6.35
N ALA A 342 -0.66 11.09 -5.92
CA ALA A 342 -1.23 9.76 -5.82
C ALA A 342 -2.06 9.60 -4.53
N HIS A 343 -1.55 10.14 -3.42
CA HIS A 343 -2.05 9.86 -2.07
C HIS A 343 -3.09 10.88 -1.58
N PHE A 344 -2.94 12.15 -1.92
CA PHE A 344 -3.83 13.22 -1.42
C PHE A 344 -5.14 13.36 -2.21
N GLN A 345 -5.48 12.36 -3.03
CA GLN A 345 -6.73 12.39 -3.79
C GLN A 345 -7.92 12.04 -2.89
N GLU A 346 -7.68 11.25 -1.85
CA GLU A 346 -8.67 10.83 -0.85
C GLU A 346 -8.15 11.11 0.55
N GLN A 347 -8.92 11.90 1.30
CA GLN A 347 -8.65 12.23 2.68
C GLN A 347 -9.84 11.83 3.54
N VAL A 348 -9.56 11.27 4.71
CA VAL A 348 -10.54 11.02 5.76
C VAL A 348 -10.33 11.99 6.91
N ASP A 349 -11.44 12.54 7.41
CA ASP A 349 -11.50 13.31 8.64
C ASP A 349 -12.37 12.54 9.64
N ILE A 350 -11.75 12.02 10.70
CA ILE A 350 -12.44 11.28 11.76
C ILE A 350 -12.35 12.04 13.08
N THR A 351 -13.45 12.04 13.83
CA THR A 351 -13.45 12.44 15.24
C THR A 351 -13.57 11.18 16.07
N VAL A 352 -12.71 11.02 17.08
CA VAL A 352 -12.61 9.81 17.87
C VAL A 352 -12.53 10.12 19.37
N VAL A 353 -12.89 9.15 20.21
CA VAL A 353 -12.49 9.17 21.62
C VAL A 353 -10.96 9.07 21.68
N PRO A 354 -10.24 10.00 22.34
CA PRO A 354 -8.80 10.18 22.12
C PRO A 354 -7.92 8.93 22.19
N VAL A 355 -7.01 8.76 21.23
CA VAL A 355 -6.03 7.67 21.18
C VAL A 355 -4.62 8.24 21.33
N TYR A 356 -4.25 8.58 22.56
CA TYR A 356 -3.09 9.43 22.90
C TYR A 356 -1.70 8.92 22.48
N LEU A 357 -1.59 7.70 21.92
CA LEU A 357 -0.33 7.15 21.40
C LEU A 357 -0.10 7.44 19.91
N LEU A 358 -1.13 7.91 19.19
CA LEU A 358 -1.02 8.18 17.75
C LEU A 358 -0.18 9.44 17.51
N GLN A 359 0.61 9.40 16.46
CA GLN A 359 1.48 10.48 16.00
C GLN A 359 1.26 10.70 14.49
N PRO A 360 1.53 11.90 13.96
CA PRO A 360 1.56 12.10 12.51
C PRO A 360 2.56 11.15 11.82
N ASN A 361 2.26 10.76 10.59
CA ASN A 361 2.92 9.71 9.80
C ASN A 361 2.73 8.26 10.32
N ASP A 362 1.99 8.04 11.42
CA ASP A 362 1.56 6.68 11.76
C ASP A 362 0.52 6.19 10.74
N LEU A 363 0.54 4.89 10.45
CA LEU A 363 -0.47 4.22 9.65
C LEU A 363 -1.63 3.76 10.54
N ILE A 364 -2.85 3.97 10.07
CA ILE A 364 -4.09 3.48 10.69
C ILE A 364 -4.96 2.79 9.66
N THR A 365 -5.87 1.93 10.10
CA THR A 365 -6.96 1.41 9.27
C THR A 365 -8.28 2.04 9.69
N VAL A 366 -9.09 2.40 8.70
CA VAL A 366 -10.44 2.94 8.93
C VAL A 366 -11.42 2.17 8.05
N THR A 367 -12.43 1.58 8.68
CA THR A 367 -13.53 0.92 7.97
C THR A 367 -14.58 1.96 7.60
N ASN A 368 -14.85 2.10 6.30
CA ASN A 368 -15.87 3.01 5.81
C ASN A 368 -17.27 2.50 6.27
N PRO A 369 -18.07 3.31 6.98
CA PRO A 369 -19.33 2.88 7.58
C PRO A 369 -20.41 2.53 6.53
N VAL A 370 -20.26 3.01 5.30
CA VAL A 370 -21.20 2.79 4.19
C VAL A 370 -20.77 1.59 3.35
N THR A 371 -19.55 1.62 2.79
CA THR A 371 -19.08 0.56 1.88
C THR A 371 -18.66 -0.71 2.62
N ARG A 372 -18.39 -0.62 3.93
CA ARG A 372 -17.83 -1.71 4.77
C ARG A 372 -16.42 -2.14 4.36
N GLU A 373 -15.79 -1.42 3.43
CA GLU A 373 -14.41 -1.67 3.05
C GLU A 373 -13.46 -1.01 4.05
N THR A 374 -12.35 -1.68 4.34
CA THR A 374 -11.30 -1.18 5.21
C THR A 374 -10.15 -0.66 4.36
N TYR A 375 -9.79 0.60 4.56
CA TYR A 375 -8.64 1.20 3.88
C TYR A 375 -7.56 1.60 4.88
N ARG A 376 -6.32 1.69 4.38
CA ARG A 376 -5.16 2.18 5.12
C ARG A 376 -4.97 3.66 4.87
N TYR A 377 -4.71 4.40 5.94
CA TYR A 377 -4.49 5.84 5.91
C TYR A 377 -3.21 6.20 6.67
N MET A 378 -2.51 7.24 6.22
CA MET A 378 -1.40 7.84 6.95
C MET A 378 -1.85 9.16 7.56
N ILE A 379 -1.59 9.34 8.85
CA ILE A 379 -2.04 10.51 9.60
C ILE A 379 -1.25 11.76 9.18
N ASP A 380 -1.96 12.82 8.77
CA ASP A 380 -1.39 14.13 8.46
C ASP A 380 -1.36 15.04 9.68
N THR A 381 -2.50 15.15 10.35
CA THR A 381 -2.67 16.02 11.53
C THR A 381 -3.52 15.39 12.61
N ILE A 382 -3.21 15.70 13.86
CA ILE A 382 -3.99 15.33 15.03
C ILE A 382 -4.27 16.61 15.83
N SER A 383 -5.50 16.79 16.30
CA SER A 383 -5.87 17.75 17.33
C SER A 383 -6.54 17.00 18.47
N THR A 384 -6.04 17.16 19.69
CA THR A 384 -6.59 16.51 20.88
C THR A 384 -7.05 17.56 21.88
N ASP A 385 -8.33 17.55 22.19
CA ASP A 385 -8.91 18.31 23.31
C ASP A 385 -8.65 17.55 24.62
N LEU A 386 -8.12 18.26 25.63
CA LEU A 386 -7.78 17.74 26.95
C LEU A 386 -8.90 17.92 27.98
N GLY A 387 -10.02 18.54 27.58
CA GLY A 387 -11.22 18.64 28.39
C GLY A 387 -11.82 17.27 28.74
N VAL A 388 -12.69 17.24 29.74
CA VAL A 388 -13.31 15.99 30.25
C VAL A 388 -14.15 15.28 29.18
N ASP A 389 -14.85 16.07 28.35
CA ASP A 389 -15.62 15.59 27.19
C ASP A 389 -14.85 15.79 25.87
N GLY A 390 -13.54 16.02 25.96
CA GLY A 390 -12.68 16.33 24.83
C GLY A 390 -12.57 15.17 23.84
N VAL A 391 -12.52 15.52 22.56
CA VAL A 391 -12.38 14.58 21.45
C VAL A 391 -11.04 14.76 20.74
N MET A 392 -10.66 13.76 19.97
CA MET A 392 -9.50 13.82 19.09
C MET A 392 -9.97 13.87 17.63
N SER A 393 -9.52 14.87 16.88
CA SER A 393 -9.72 14.97 15.44
C SER A 393 -8.47 14.51 14.72
N ILE A 394 -8.64 13.61 13.75
CA ILE A 394 -7.55 13.07 12.92
C ILE A 394 -7.91 13.34 11.47
N THR A 395 -6.98 13.97 10.75
CA THR A 395 -6.99 14.07 9.29
C THR A 395 -5.91 13.16 8.75
N ALA A 396 -6.27 12.31 7.79
CA ALA A 396 -5.36 11.34 7.21
C ALA A 396 -5.66 11.12 5.72
N HIS A 397 -4.62 10.91 4.91
CA HIS A 397 -4.77 10.60 3.49
C HIS A 397 -4.68 9.10 3.24
N LYS A 398 -5.39 8.63 2.22
CA LYS A 398 -5.43 7.22 1.85
C LYS A 398 -4.12 6.79 1.22
N MET A 399 -3.66 5.59 1.59
CA MET A 399 -2.44 5.02 1.05
C MET A 399 -2.70 4.34 -0.29
N TYR A 400 -1.95 4.75 -1.32
CA TYR A 400 -2.02 4.19 -2.66
C TYR A 400 -0.64 3.67 -3.05
N TYR A 401 -0.52 2.36 -3.28
CA TYR A 401 0.77 1.76 -3.61
C TYR A 401 1.27 2.26 -4.96
N VAL A 402 2.57 2.55 -5.03
CA VAL A 402 3.24 3.03 -6.23
C VAL A 402 4.41 2.09 -6.50
N GLY A 403 4.18 1.09 -7.34
CA GLY A 403 5.25 0.51 -8.13
C GLY A 403 5.97 1.62 -8.88
N LEU A 404 7.19 1.94 -8.46
CA LEU A 404 8.06 2.87 -9.16
C LEU A 404 8.82 2.08 -10.21
N ASP A 405 8.51 2.34 -11.48
CA ASP A 405 9.27 1.81 -12.60
C ASP A 405 10.61 2.54 -12.69
N TYR A 406 11.68 1.81 -12.34
CA TYR A 406 13.03 2.18 -12.74
C TYR A 406 13.30 1.45 -14.05
N GLY A 407 12.86 2.06 -15.16
CA GLY A 407 13.10 1.59 -16.51
C GLY A 407 14.54 1.12 -16.67
N LYS A 408 14.71 -0.18 -16.87
CA LYS A 408 15.96 -0.82 -17.28
C LYS A 408 15.63 -1.97 -18.23
N ALA A 409 15.07 -1.64 -19.38
CA ALA A 409 15.11 -2.54 -20.51
C ALA A 409 16.59 -2.75 -20.93
N GLU A 410 17.13 -3.94 -20.62
CA GLU A 410 17.78 -4.90 -21.54
C GLU A 410 18.43 -6.04 -20.72
N MET A 411 17.62 -7.05 -20.37
CA MET A 411 18.10 -8.36 -19.93
C MET A 411 17.80 -9.39 -21.02
N PRO A 412 18.66 -10.40 -21.28
CA PRO A 412 18.41 -11.42 -22.30
C PRO A 412 17.05 -12.12 -22.18
N VAL A 413 16.54 -12.27 -20.96
CA VAL A 413 15.20 -12.84 -20.68
C VAL A 413 14.08 -11.95 -21.23
N VAL A 414 14.17 -10.64 -21.01
CA VAL A 414 13.16 -9.68 -21.51
C VAL A 414 13.15 -9.67 -23.03
N GLU A 415 14.32 -9.69 -23.67
CA GLU A 415 14.44 -9.76 -25.12
C GLU A 415 13.84 -11.06 -25.68
N ALA A 416 14.07 -12.19 -25.03
CA ALA A 416 13.46 -13.47 -25.43
C ALA A 416 11.94 -13.49 -25.24
N LEU A 417 11.42 -12.91 -24.15
CA LEU A 417 9.97 -12.77 -23.93
C LEU A 417 9.35 -11.87 -25.01
N LYS A 418 9.98 -10.74 -25.35
CA LYS A 418 9.54 -9.88 -26.46
C LYS A 418 9.56 -10.66 -27.78
N ASN A 419 10.64 -11.38 -28.07
CA ASN A 419 10.76 -12.20 -29.27
C ASN A 419 9.65 -13.27 -29.37
N GLY A 420 9.36 -13.96 -28.27
CA GLY A 420 8.29 -14.95 -28.23
C GLY A 420 6.91 -14.36 -28.50
N ILE A 421 6.63 -13.18 -27.93
CA ILE A 421 5.38 -12.45 -28.17
C ILE A 421 5.30 -11.94 -29.63
N GLU A 422 6.37 -11.30 -30.13
CA GLU A 422 6.38 -10.62 -31.43
C GLU A 422 6.48 -11.58 -32.61
N HIS A 423 7.09 -12.76 -32.42
CA HIS A 423 7.49 -13.63 -33.52
C HIS A 423 7.11 -15.10 -33.37
N LEU A 424 6.84 -15.60 -32.16
CA LEU A 424 6.48 -17.00 -31.92
C LEU A 424 5.00 -17.18 -31.52
N GLY A 425 4.24 -16.09 -31.48
CA GLY A 425 2.80 -16.11 -31.26
C GLY A 425 2.36 -16.47 -29.85
N TRP A 426 3.22 -16.24 -28.83
CA TRP A 426 2.92 -16.58 -27.44
C TRP A 426 1.64 -15.91 -26.89
N LEU A 427 1.19 -14.81 -27.50
CA LEU A 427 -0.11 -14.20 -27.23
C LEU A 427 -1.16 -14.53 -28.30
N SER A 428 -0.81 -14.46 -29.58
CA SER A 428 -1.77 -14.64 -30.67
C SER A 428 -2.38 -16.03 -30.74
N LEU A 429 -1.62 -17.08 -30.42
CA LEU A 429 -2.08 -18.47 -30.54
C LEU A 429 -3.06 -18.83 -29.41
N GLY A 430 -2.82 -18.30 -28.20
CA GLY A 430 -3.79 -18.36 -27.09
C GLY A 430 -5.11 -17.68 -27.44
N GLU A 431 -5.05 -16.46 -28.02
CA GLU A 431 -6.24 -15.75 -28.48
C GLU A 431 -6.97 -16.52 -29.59
N GLN A 432 -6.23 -17.09 -30.55
CA GLN A 432 -6.80 -17.90 -31.63
C GLN A 432 -7.49 -19.14 -31.07
N ARG A 433 -6.90 -19.82 -30.07
CA ARG A 433 -7.54 -20.96 -29.40
C ARG A 433 -8.82 -20.56 -28.67
N ALA A 434 -8.81 -19.43 -27.96
CA ALA A 434 -10.03 -18.90 -27.31
C ALA A 434 -11.12 -18.61 -28.35
N LYS A 435 -10.77 -18.01 -29.49
CA LYS A 435 -11.70 -17.76 -30.59
C LYS A 435 -12.25 -19.06 -31.18
N ASP A 436 -11.40 -20.03 -31.45
CA ASP A 436 -11.79 -21.27 -32.12
C ASP A 436 -12.59 -22.19 -31.21
N CYS A 437 -12.26 -22.27 -29.92
CA CYS A 437 -12.91 -23.18 -28.98
C CYS A 437 -14.04 -22.50 -28.18
N TYR A 438 -13.81 -21.29 -27.66
CA TYR A 438 -14.77 -20.59 -26.80
C TYR A 438 -15.65 -19.57 -27.54
N GLY A 439 -15.28 -19.19 -28.77
CA GLY A 439 -16.06 -18.27 -29.59
C GLY A 439 -15.98 -16.81 -29.13
N ILE A 440 -14.92 -16.45 -28.40
CA ILE A 440 -14.63 -15.12 -27.88
C ILE A 440 -13.23 -14.66 -28.33
N SER A 441 -13.04 -13.36 -28.55
CA SER A 441 -11.77 -12.75 -28.99
C SER A 441 -11.73 -11.29 -28.55
N GLY A 442 -10.56 -10.66 -28.54
CA GLY A 442 -10.46 -9.21 -28.36
C GLY A 442 -11.19 -8.43 -29.46
N SER A 443 -11.67 -7.24 -29.11
CA SER A 443 -12.46 -6.36 -29.97
C SER A 443 -11.65 -5.61 -31.03
N GLY A 444 -10.32 -5.55 -30.89
CA GLY A 444 -9.40 -4.75 -31.72
C GLY A 444 -9.20 -3.31 -31.21
N ASP A 445 -10.05 -2.85 -30.29
CA ASP A 445 -9.96 -1.50 -29.72
C ASP A 445 -8.97 -1.41 -28.55
N ASN A 446 -8.78 -2.52 -27.85
CA ASN A 446 -8.07 -2.62 -26.58
C ASN A 446 -6.54 -2.70 -26.75
N THR A 447 -5.82 -2.23 -25.75
CA THR A 447 -4.36 -2.32 -25.65
C THR A 447 -3.96 -3.17 -24.44
N ILE A 448 -3.10 -4.18 -24.66
CA ILE A 448 -2.40 -4.88 -23.58
C ILE A 448 -1.04 -4.22 -23.41
N MET A 449 -0.80 -3.66 -22.23
CA MET A 449 0.49 -3.13 -21.79
C MET A 449 1.28 -4.26 -21.13
N VAL A 450 2.32 -4.74 -21.79
CA VAL A 450 3.22 -5.77 -21.28
C VAL A 450 4.28 -5.11 -20.39
N ARG A 451 4.31 -5.51 -19.12
CA ARG A 451 5.24 -4.99 -18.12
C ARG A 451 6.09 -6.11 -17.54
N PHE A 452 7.38 -5.84 -17.41
CA PHE A 452 8.33 -6.75 -16.77
C PHE A 452 8.57 -6.30 -15.33
N ILE A 453 8.32 -7.18 -14.37
CA ILE A 453 8.52 -6.92 -12.93
C ILE A 453 9.56 -7.88 -12.35
N VAL A 454 10.09 -7.56 -11.18
CA VAL A 454 10.98 -8.45 -10.40
C VAL A 454 10.27 -8.78 -9.09
N GLY A 455 9.68 -9.96 -9.02
CA GLY A 455 8.95 -10.48 -7.86
C GLY A 455 9.72 -11.58 -7.09
N GLU A 456 8.99 -12.32 -6.25
CA GLU A 456 9.52 -13.43 -5.48
C GLU A 456 9.64 -14.71 -6.32
N LYS A 457 10.74 -15.45 -6.14
CA LYS A 457 10.98 -16.67 -6.89
C LYS A 457 9.94 -17.76 -6.57
N GLY A 458 9.23 -18.21 -7.58
CA GLY A 458 8.27 -19.32 -7.48
C GLY A 458 6.83 -18.88 -7.19
N GLY A 459 6.54 -17.58 -7.38
CA GLY A 459 5.19 -17.02 -7.27
C GLY A 459 4.40 -17.10 -8.58
N GLU A 460 3.48 -16.14 -8.73
CA GLU A 460 2.71 -15.93 -9.96
C GLU A 460 3.64 -15.48 -11.10
N GLN A 461 3.71 -16.28 -12.17
CA GLN A 461 4.66 -16.02 -13.27
C GLN A 461 4.21 -14.87 -14.17
N ALA A 462 2.91 -14.77 -14.39
CA ALA A 462 2.30 -13.72 -15.18
C ALA A 462 0.88 -13.46 -14.66
N SER A 463 0.39 -12.23 -14.83
CA SER A 463 -1.01 -11.92 -14.55
C SER A 463 -1.56 -10.78 -15.40
N THR A 464 -2.83 -10.91 -15.74
CA THR A 464 -3.56 -9.93 -16.55
C THR A 464 -4.57 -9.16 -15.70
N THR A 465 -4.40 -7.84 -15.63
CA THR A 465 -5.28 -6.95 -14.87
C THR A 465 -6.07 -6.02 -15.79
N PRO A 466 -7.41 -6.00 -15.70
CA PRO A 466 -8.25 -5.02 -16.39
C PRO A 466 -8.44 -3.75 -15.56
N TYR A 467 -8.86 -2.67 -16.22
CA TYR A 467 -9.22 -1.42 -15.55
C TYR A 467 -10.69 -1.05 -15.78
N TYR A 468 -11.36 -0.51 -14.75
CA TYR A 468 -12.77 -0.12 -14.84
C TYR A 468 -13.01 1.14 -15.70
N THR A 469 -11.98 1.97 -15.87
CA THR A 469 -12.06 3.33 -16.44
C THR A 469 -11.55 3.42 -17.88
N THR A 470 -10.76 2.45 -18.34
CA THR A 470 -10.26 2.36 -19.70
C THR A 470 -10.58 0.98 -20.26
N LYS A 471 -10.47 0.82 -21.59
CA LYS A 471 -10.46 -0.53 -22.15
C LYS A 471 -9.12 -1.23 -21.89
N ASN A 472 -8.04 -0.48 -21.70
CA ASN A 472 -6.68 -1.01 -21.57
C ASN A 472 -6.56 -2.08 -20.47
N GLN A 473 -5.53 -2.91 -20.59
CA GLN A 473 -5.20 -3.95 -19.62
C GLN A 473 -3.67 -4.02 -19.47
N THR A 474 -3.20 -4.50 -18.32
CA THR A 474 -1.79 -4.74 -18.08
C THR A 474 -1.55 -6.25 -17.98
N LEU A 475 -0.54 -6.74 -18.69
CA LEU A 475 0.01 -8.08 -18.54
C LEU A 475 1.37 -7.94 -17.86
N GLU A 476 1.44 -8.32 -16.58
CA GLU A 476 2.69 -8.31 -15.82
C GLU A 476 3.40 -9.67 -15.96
N LEU A 477 4.72 -9.64 -16.14
CA LEU A 477 5.59 -10.81 -16.27
C LEU A 477 6.70 -10.73 -15.22
N ASP A 478 6.74 -11.68 -14.28
CA ASP A 478 7.80 -11.72 -13.28
C ASP A 478 9.07 -12.34 -13.87
N ILE A 479 10.04 -11.48 -14.21
CA ILE A 479 11.30 -11.92 -14.83
C ILE A 479 12.15 -12.78 -13.89
N THR A 480 11.91 -12.75 -12.57
CA THR A 480 12.55 -13.66 -11.61
C THR A 480 12.21 -15.12 -11.93
N ASP A 481 10.99 -15.35 -12.41
CA ASP A 481 10.47 -16.68 -12.67
C ASP A 481 10.86 -17.22 -14.06
N PHE A 482 11.24 -16.34 -14.97
CA PHE A 482 11.77 -16.67 -16.31
C PHE A 482 13.31 -16.70 -16.39
N GLN A 483 14.04 -16.59 -15.27
CA GLN A 483 15.51 -16.55 -15.29
C GLN A 483 16.18 -17.79 -15.91
N LYS A 484 15.50 -18.93 -15.94
CA LYS A 484 15.98 -20.19 -16.50
C LYS A 484 15.44 -20.47 -17.91
N LEU A 485 14.76 -19.50 -18.53
CA LEU A 485 14.21 -19.63 -19.87
C LEU A 485 15.28 -20.10 -20.87
N ASP A 486 15.02 -21.22 -21.55
CA ASP A 486 15.83 -21.66 -22.68
C ASP A 486 15.51 -20.77 -23.88
N MET A 487 16.38 -19.79 -24.13
CA MET A 487 16.25 -18.81 -25.20
C MET A 487 16.25 -19.40 -26.62
N LYS A 488 16.50 -20.71 -26.78
CA LYS A 488 16.46 -21.40 -28.07
C LYS A 488 15.20 -22.25 -28.25
N ASN A 489 14.46 -22.50 -27.17
CA ASN A 489 13.23 -23.27 -27.21
C ASN A 489 12.08 -22.35 -27.64
N GLN A 490 11.36 -22.72 -28.71
CA GLN A 490 10.32 -21.86 -29.27
C GLN A 490 9.06 -21.78 -28.40
N ASN A 491 8.79 -22.80 -27.58
CA ASN A 491 7.69 -22.81 -26.61
C ASN A 491 8.02 -21.99 -25.36
N GLY A 492 9.32 -21.69 -25.16
CA GLY A 492 9.80 -20.95 -24.00
C GLY A 492 9.87 -21.80 -22.74
N ASP A 493 10.61 -22.91 -22.79
CA ASP A 493 10.93 -23.73 -21.62
C ASP A 493 11.52 -22.88 -20.49
N THR A 494 10.76 -22.68 -19.41
CA THR A 494 11.17 -21.87 -18.25
C THR A 494 12.11 -22.61 -17.30
N GLY A 495 12.39 -23.89 -17.54
CA GLY A 495 13.21 -24.74 -16.67
C GLY A 495 12.52 -25.15 -15.36
N ARG A 496 11.18 -25.03 -15.29
CA ARG A 496 10.33 -25.46 -14.16
C ARG A 496 9.64 -26.78 -14.45
N SER A 497 8.72 -26.77 -15.40
CA SER A 497 7.98 -27.93 -15.88
C SER A 497 7.53 -27.69 -17.31
N LYS A 498 7.15 -28.77 -18.00
CA LYS A 498 6.52 -28.69 -19.33
C LYS A 498 5.18 -27.94 -19.31
N GLY A 499 4.49 -27.95 -18.17
CA GLY A 499 3.30 -27.15 -17.92
C GLY A 499 3.59 -25.65 -17.91
N ASP A 500 4.81 -25.25 -17.56
CA ASP A 500 5.19 -23.85 -17.36
C ASP A 500 5.97 -23.30 -18.56
N TYR A 501 5.76 -23.83 -19.77
CA TYR A 501 6.27 -23.20 -20.98
C TYR A 501 5.65 -21.81 -21.16
N ALA A 502 6.45 -20.84 -21.60
CA ALA A 502 6.05 -19.44 -21.65
C ALA A 502 4.85 -19.20 -22.58
N ASP A 503 4.77 -19.92 -23.70
CA ASP A 503 3.62 -19.89 -24.60
C ASP A 503 2.32 -20.33 -23.93
N ARG A 504 2.39 -21.34 -23.05
CA ARG A 504 1.25 -21.86 -22.29
C ARG A 504 0.81 -20.89 -21.21
N ILE A 505 1.75 -20.37 -20.42
CA ILE A 505 1.49 -19.35 -19.39
C ILE A 505 0.84 -18.12 -20.04
N LEU A 506 1.40 -17.63 -21.15
CA LEU A 506 0.86 -16.48 -21.86
C LEU A 506 -0.47 -16.78 -22.56
N GLY A 507 -0.70 -18.02 -23.00
CA GLY A 507 -1.99 -18.49 -23.47
C GLY A 507 -3.07 -18.45 -22.38
N HIS A 508 -2.74 -18.91 -21.17
CA HIS A 508 -3.61 -18.82 -19.99
C HIS A 508 -3.98 -17.36 -19.69
N GLU A 509 -2.98 -16.48 -19.62
CA GLU A 509 -3.21 -15.06 -19.40
C GLU A 509 -3.99 -14.39 -20.53
N MET A 510 -3.79 -14.83 -21.77
CA MET A 510 -4.56 -14.32 -22.91
C MET A 510 -6.05 -14.67 -22.80
N PHE A 511 -6.43 -15.81 -22.21
CA PHE A 511 -7.84 -16.10 -21.94
C PHE A 511 -8.46 -15.04 -21.01
N HIS A 512 -7.75 -14.66 -19.95
CA HIS A 512 -8.18 -13.59 -19.04
C HIS A 512 -8.28 -12.26 -19.78
N ALA A 513 -7.29 -11.90 -20.59
CA ALA A 513 -7.30 -10.69 -21.41
C ALA A 513 -8.51 -10.61 -22.36
N VAL A 514 -8.83 -11.73 -23.03
CA VAL A 514 -10.01 -11.86 -23.90
C VAL A 514 -11.29 -11.69 -23.12
N CYS A 515 -11.42 -12.35 -21.96
CA CYS A 515 -12.61 -12.23 -21.11
C CYS A 515 -12.81 -10.79 -20.62
N ASN A 516 -11.73 -10.13 -20.18
CA ASN A 516 -11.73 -8.75 -19.73
C ASN A 516 -12.28 -7.79 -20.79
N ASP A 517 -11.87 -7.94 -22.05
CA ASP A 517 -12.35 -7.10 -23.14
C ASP A 517 -13.77 -7.48 -23.60
N TYR A 518 -14.06 -8.77 -23.69
CA TYR A 518 -15.33 -9.28 -24.20
C TYR A 518 -16.50 -9.03 -23.24
N TYR A 519 -16.28 -9.16 -21.93
CA TYR A 519 -17.30 -8.95 -20.90
C TYR A 519 -17.27 -7.55 -20.27
N GLY A 520 -16.10 -6.90 -20.26
CA GLY A 520 -15.84 -5.66 -19.54
C GLY A 520 -15.47 -5.90 -18.06
N ALA A 521 -14.59 -5.03 -17.53
CA ALA A 521 -14.00 -5.16 -16.19
C ALA A 521 -15.02 -5.34 -15.05
N PHE A 522 -16.13 -4.59 -15.07
CA PHE A 522 -17.20 -4.71 -14.06
C PHE A 522 -17.79 -6.12 -14.01
N LYS A 523 -18.09 -6.70 -15.18
CA LYS A 523 -18.73 -8.01 -15.26
C LYS A 523 -17.76 -9.12 -14.84
N ILE A 524 -16.47 -8.99 -15.17
CA ILE A 524 -15.43 -9.94 -14.72
C ILE A 524 -15.33 -10.03 -13.20
N GLY A 525 -15.50 -8.90 -12.50
CA GLY A 525 -15.52 -8.87 -11.04
C GLY A 525 -16.60 -9.77 -10.42
N ASP A 526 -17.73 -9.92 -11.12
CA ASP A 526 -18.87 -10.73 -10.68
C ASP A 526 -18.80 -12.20 -11.15
N ILE A 527 -17.88 -12.56 -12.05
CA ILE A 527 -17.73 -13.93 -12.55
C ILE A 527 -16.91 -14.76 -11.55
N PRO A 528 -17.38 -15.97 -11.16
CA PRO A 528 -16.68 -16.85 -10.22
C PRO A 528 -15.22 -17.13 -10.61
N THR A 529 -14.33 -17.20 -9.62
CA THR A 529 -12.89 -17.40 -9.86
C THR A 529 -12.61 -18.75 -10.51
N TRP A 530 -13.30 -19.80 -10.08
CA TRP A 530 -13.17 -21.13 -10.68
C TRP A 530 -13.52 -21.13 -12.18
N TRP A 531 -14.41 -20.24 -12.64
CA TRP A 531 -14.72 -20.13 -14.06
C TRP A 531 -13.54 -19.53 -14.81
N LYS A 532 -13.01 -18.41 -14.31
CA LYS A 532 -11.90 -17.69 -14.94
C LYS A 532 -10.67 -18.60 -15.04
N GLU A 533 -10.23 -19.16 -13.92
CA GLU A 533 -9.03 -20.01 -13.89
C GLU A 533 -9.28 -21.38 -14.53
N GLY A 534 -10.44 -21.99 -14.33
CA GLY A 534 -10.72 -23.32 -14.86
C GLY A 534 -10.75 -23.36 -16.39
N PHE A 535 -11.32 -22.33 -17.03
CA PHE A 535 -11.31 -22.23 -18.50
C PHE A 535 -9.97 -21.74 -19.05
N ALA A 536 -9.21 -20.93 -18.30
CA ALA A 536 -7.84 -20.59 -18.65
C ALA A 536 -6.94 -21.85 -18.64
N GLU A 537 -7.01 -22.66 -17.58
CA GLU A 537 -6.29 -23.93 -17.47
C GLU A 537 -6.75 -24.96 -18.52
N LEU A 538 -8.03 -24.97 -18.88
CA LEU A 538 -8.54 -25.84 -19.95
C LEU A 538 -7.99 -25.42 -21.32
N LEU A 539 -7.72 -24.13 -21.54
CA LEU A 539 -7.04 -23.64 -22.75
C LEU A 539 -5.54 -23.97 -22.72
N HIS A 540 -4.91 -23.81 -21.56
CA HIS A 540 -3.49 -24.10 -21.28
C HIS A 540 -3.14 -25.60 -21.41
N GLY A 541 -4.08 -26.47 -21.02
CA GLY A 541 -3.86 -27.91 -20.81
C GLY A 541 -3.30 -28.18 -19.41
N ALA A 542 -4.09 -28.78 -18.52
CA ALA A 542 -3.71 -28.87 -17.10
C ALA A 542 -3.07 -30.20 -16.69
N LYS A 543 -2.75 -31.10 -17.64
CA LYS A 543 -2.31 -32.47 -17.31
C LYS A 543 -1.06 -32.50 -16.43
N GLU A 544 -0.04 -31.72 -16.74
CA GLU A 544 1.20 -31.67 -15.97
C GLU A 544 0.96 -31.15 -14.55
N ARG A 545 0.06 -30.16 -14.40
CA ARG A 545 -0.35 -29.63 -13.09
C ARG A 545 -1.10 -30.70 -12.29
N TYR A 546 -2.05 -31.41 -12.91
CA TYR A 546 -2.73 -32.55 -12.30
C TYR A 546 -1.75 -33.63 -11.83
N GLN A 547 -0.78 -34.00 -12.67
CA GLN A 547 0.21 -35.03 -12.35
C GLN A 547 1.21 -34.60 -11.26
N SER A 548 1.32 -33.30 -10.99
CA SER A 548 2.16 -32.75 -9.92
C SER A 548 1.51 -32.81 -8.52
N MET A 549 0.22 -33.13 -8.43
CA MET A 549 -0.48 -33.22 -7.15
C MET A 549 0.12 -34.32 -6.26
N VAL A 550 0.34 -34.00 -4.99
CA VAL A 550 0.92 -34.91 -3.99
C VAL A 550 0.01 -35.07 -2.78
N GLY A 551 0.13 -36.18 -2.05
CA GLY A 551 -0.58 -36.38 -0.78
C GLY A 551 -1.79 -37.32 -0.82
N TYR A 552 -2.03 -38.01 -1.94
CA TYR A 552 -3.11 -38.99 -2.10
C TYR A 552 -2.54 -40.40 -2.32
N ALA A 553 -3.22 -41.44 -1.85
CA ALA A 553 -2.75 -42.83 -1.92
C ALA A 553 -2.93 -43.49 -3.30
N GLY A 554 -3.61 -42.81 -4.24
CA GLY A 554 -3.78 -43.27 -5.62
C GLY A 554 -4.88 -42.51 -6.36
N ASN A 555 -5.06 -42.83 -7.65
CA ASN A 555 -5.92 -42.09 -8.58
C ASN A 555 -7.38 -41.94 -8.12
N ASP A 556 -7.96 -42.97 -7.49
CA ASP A 556 -9.34 -42.93 -6.98
C ASP A 556 -9.50 -41.93 -5.82
N GLU A 557 -8.50 -41.84 -4.93
CA GLU A 557 -8.51 -40.89 -3.83
C GLU A 557 -8.25 -39.47 -4.33
N THR A 558 -7.31 -39.29 -5.25
CA THR A 558 -7.05 -38.01 -5.94
C THR A 558 -8.33 -37.49 -6.61
N LYS A 559 -8.99 -38.34 -7.41
CA LYS A 559 -10.25 -38.00 -8.07
C LYS A 559 -11.32 -37.58 -7.07
N LYS A 560 -11.49 -38.34 -5.98
CA LYS A 560 -12.48 -38.03 -4.95
C LYS A 560 -12.19 -36.68 -4.29
N ALA A 561 -10.93 -36.42 -3.92
CA ALA A 561 -10.51 -35.16 -3.32
C ALA A 561 -10.79 -33.98 -4.26
N ILE A 562 -10.43 -34.11 -5.54
CA ILE A 562 -10.71 -33.09 -6.56
C ILE A 562 -12.20 -32.79 -6.64
N ILE A 563 -13.06 -33.81 -6.69
CA ILE A 563 -14.52 -33.62 -6.77
C ILE A 563 -15.08 -32.94 -5.52
N ASP A 564 -14.61 -33.32 -4.33
CA ASP A 564 -15.05 -32.72 -3.06
C ASP A 564 -14.66 -31.24 -2.98
N HIS A 565 -13.44 -30.89 -3.39
CA HIS A 565 -12.97 -29.49 -3.43
C HIS A 565 -13.63 -28.67 -4.56
N ALA A 566 -13.78 -29.23 -5.75
CA ALA A 566 -14.48 -28.62 -6.87
C ALA A 566 -15.94 -28.29 -6.52
N LYS A 567 -16.61 -29.17 -5.77
CA LYS A 567 -17.96 -28.89 -5.24
C LYS A 567 -17.98 -27.67 -4.33
N ASN A 568 -16.96 -27.49 -3.49
CA ASN A 568 -16.86 -26.31 -2.65
C ASN A 568 -16.64 -25.03 -3.48
N GLN A 569 -15.73 -25.06 -4.46
CA GLN A 569 -15.50 -23.95 -5.39
C GLN A 569 -16.79 -23.58 -6.16
N LEU A 570 -17.50 -24.58 -6.68
CA LEU A 570 -18.71 -24.40 -7.48
C LEU A 570 -19.88 -23.80 -6.70
N LEU A 571 -20.06 -24.19 -5.44
CA LEU A 571 -21.20 -23.79 -4.61
C LEU A 571 -20.94 -22.55 -3.74
N THR A 572 -19.69 -22.27 -3.39
CA THR A 572 -19.34 -21.18 -2.47
C THR A 572 -18.39 -20.13 -3.06
N ASN A 573 -17.86 -20.38 -4.27
CA ASN A 573 -16.79 -19.58 -4.89
C ASN A 573 -15.53 -19.48 -4.01
N TYR A 574 -15.28 -20.45 -3.14
CA TYR A 574 -14.05 -20.54 -2.35
C TYR A 574 -12.83 -20.63 -3.27
N TRP A 575 -11.76 -19.90 -2.96
CA TRP A 575 -10.50 -19.92 -3.69
C TRP A 575 -9.32 -19.80 -2.72
N GLY A 576 -8.47 -20.83 -2.67
CA GLY A 576 -7.28 -20.83 -1.81
C GLY A 576 -6.03 -20.22 -2.48
N GLY A 577 -6.03 -20.05 -3.80
CA GLY A 577 -4.87 -19.58 -4.56
C GLY A 577 -3.73 -20.60 -4.65
N THR A 578 -3.99 -21.88 -4.38
CA THR A 578 -2.98 -22.95 -4.45
C THR A 578 -2.95 -23.60 -5.83
N SER A 579 -1.86 -24.28 -6.20
CA SER A 579 -1.78 -25.03 -7.47
C SER A 579 -2.93 -26.04 -7.63
N ASP A 580 -3.39 -26.64 -6.52
CA ASP A 580 -4.49 -27.61 -6.54
C ASP A 580 -5.83 -26.95 -6.87
N ASP A 581 -6.05 -25.69 -6.45
CA ASP A 581 -7.28 -24.94 -6.77
C ASP A 581 -7.51 -24.81 -8.28
N TYR A 582 -6.42 -24.65 -9.05
CA TYR A 582 -6.44 -24.61 -10.52
C TYR A 582 -6.88 -25.96 -11.09
N VAL A 583 -6.35 -27.08 -10.57
CA VAL A 583 -6.73 -28.43 -11.02
C VAL A 583 -8.21 -28.74 -10.73
N TYR A 584 -8.71 -28.31 -9.58
CA TYR A 584 -10.13 -28.45 -9.23
C TYR A 584 -11.01 -27.69 -10.22
N SER A 585 -10.66 -26.44 -10.51
CA SER A 585 -11.41 -25.58 -11.43
C SER A 585 -11.35 -26.06 -12.89
N TYR A 586 -10.20 -26.55 -13.34
CA TYR A 586 -10.03 -27.22 -14.64
C TYR A 586 -10.96 -28.41 -14.78
N SER A 587 -11.07 -29.23 -13.72
CA SER A 587 -11.94 -30.41 -13.73
C SER A 587 -13.43 -30.03 -13.84
N ILE A 588 -13.83 -28.89 -13.25
CA ILE A 588 -15.17 -28.31 -13.44
C ILE A 588 -15.37 -27.90 -14.91
N ALA A 589 -14.43 -27.15 -15.49
CA ALA A 589 -14.50 -26.67 -16.86
C ALA A 589 -14.58 -27.83 -17.87
N ALA A 590 -13.82 -28.90 -17.64
CA ALA A 590 -13.88 -30.12 -18.44
C ALA A 590 -15.24 -30.83 -18.34
N ALA A 591 -15.80 -30.98 -17.14
CA ALA A 591 -17.13 -31.56 -16.99
C ALA A 591 -18.22 -30.74 -17.70
N ILE A 592 -18.12 -29.40 -17.65
CA ILE A 592 -18.99 -28.52 -18.43
C ILE A 592 -18.84 -28.76 -19.94
N TYR A 593 -17.62 -28.97 -20.43
CA TYR A 593 -17.37 -29.33 -21.83
C TYR A 593 -18.12 -30.60 -22.25
N TYR A 594 -17.99 -31.69 -21.48
CA TYR A 594 -18.69 -32.95 -21.76
C TYR A 594 -20.21 -32.79 -21.70
N LEU A 595 -20.74 -32.02 -20.75
CA LEU A 595 -22.17 -31.74 -20.64
C LEU A 595 -22.73 -30.89 -21.80
N CYS A 596 -21.94 -29.99 -22.36
CA CYS A 596 -22.36 -29.20 -23.52
C CYS A 596 -22.58 -30.09 -24.75
N GLY A 597 -21.74 -31.11 -24.94
CA GLY A 597 -21.86 -32.15 -25.96
C GLY A 597 -21.63 -31.70 -27.41
N THR A 598 -21.73 -30.40 -27.71
CA THR A 598 -21.36 -29.82 -29.01
C THR A 598 -20.59 -28.53 -28.83
N LYS A 599 -19.75 -28.20 -29.82
CA LYS A 599 -18.97 -26.97 -29.86
C LYS A 599 -19.86 -25.72 -29.78
N GLU A 600 -20.99 -25.71 -30.49
CA GLU A 600 -21.90 -24.57 -30.53
C GLU A 600 -22.51 -24.29 -29.16
N ARG A 601 -22.94 -25.34 -28.43
CA ARG A 601 -23.48 -25.18 -27.07
C ARG A 601 -22.43 -24.69 -26.08
N PHE A 602 -21.20 -25.18 -26.24
CA PHE A 602 -20.08 -24.76 -25.41
C PHE A 602 -19.72 -23.28 -25.64
N GLN A 603 -19.64 -22.83 -26.89
CA GLN A 603 -19.44 -21.42 -27.22
C GLN A 603 -20.61 -20.54 -26.76
N GLN A 604 -21.84 -21.04 -26.89
CA GLN A 604 -23.05 -20.32 -26.49
C GLN A 604 -23.03 -19.95 -25.00
N MET A 605 -22.39 -20.73 -24.12
CA MET A 605 -22.37 -20.40 -22.69
C MET A 605 -21.57 -19.12 -22.41
N PHE A 606 -20.45 -18.90 -23.11
CA PHE A 606 -19.67 -17.66 -23.02
C PHE A 606 -20.48 -16.47 -23.55
N GLN A 607 -21.16 -16.67 -24.69
CA GLN A 607 -22.03 -15.64 -25.27
C GLN A 607 -23.22 -15.29 -24.36
N ASN A 608 -23.80 -16.28 -23.67
CA ASN A 608 -24.88 -16.05 -22.72
C ASN A 608 -24.43 -15.07 -21.63
N ILE A 609 -23.26 -15.30 -21.01
CA ILE A 609 -22.72 -14.42 -19.96
C ILE A 609 -22.60 -12.96 -20.44
N ALA A 610 -22.16 -12.75 -21.68
CA ALA A 610 -22.01 -11.41 -22.25
C ALA A 610 -23.34 -10.64 -22.31
N THR A 611 -24.46 -11.33 -22.53
CA THR A 611 -25.79 -10.71 -22.64
C THR A 611 -26.53 -10.55 -21.30
N GLN A 612 -26.02 -11.14 -20.22
CA GLN A 612 -26.69 -11.16 -18.92
C GLN A 612 -26.24 -10.02 -18.01
N GLU A 613 -27.13 -9.58 -17.12
CA GLU A 613 -26.83 -8.62 -16.04
C GLU A 613 -26.72 -9.33 -14.68
N ASN A 614 -26.04 -8.70 -13.71
CA ASN A 614 -25.85 -9.20 -12.35
C ASN A 614 -25.35 -10.65 -12.31
N VAL A 615 -24.32 -10.96 -13.11
CA VAL A 615 -23.92 -12.35 -13.42
C VAL A 615 -23.51 -13.17 -12.20
N GLY A 616 -23.10 -12.53 -11.09
CA GLY A 616 -22.81 -13.20 -9.82
C GLY A 616 -24.03 -13.88 -9.18
N LEU A 617 -25.26 -13.41 -9.48
CA LEU A 617 -26.49 -14.08 -9.06
C LEU A 617 -26.90 -15.13 -10.09
N ASP A 618 -27.10 -16.36 -9.63
CA ASP A 618 -27.49 -17.50 -10.47
C ASP A 618 -26.58 -17.73 -11.69
N PHE A 619 -25.26 -17.55 -11.48
CA PHE A 619 -24.25 -17.60 -12.51
C PHE A 619 -24.36 -18.84 -13.43
N LEU A 620 -24.44 -20.04 -12.84
CA LEU A 620 -24.52 -21.29 -13.61
C LEU A 620 -25.77 -21.37 -14.47
N TYR A 621 -26.92 -20.93 -13.96
CA TYR A 621 -28.15 -20.88 -14.76
C TYR A 621 -28.06 -19.87 -15.90
N LYS A 622 -27.41 -18.73 -15.68
CA LYS A 622 -27.18 -17.72 -16.72
C LYS A 622 -26.22 -18.20 -17.80
N ALA A 623 -25.14 -18.89 -17.44
CA ALA A 623 -24.19 -19.45 -18.38
C ALA A 623 -24.79 -20.64 -19.15
N LEU A 624 -25.42 -21.57 -18.43
CA LEU A 624 -25.83 -22.89 -18.92
C LEU A 624 -27.35 -23.16 -18.75
N PRO A 625 -28.25 -22.29 -19.26
CA PRO A 625 -29.69 -22.41 -19.02
C PRO A 625 -30.31 -23.69 -19.61
N PHE A 626 -29.62 -24.33 -20.57
CA PHE A 626 -30.05 -25.59 -21.18
C PHE A 626 -29.77 -26.83 -20.31
N LEU A 627 -28.93 -26.70 -19.27
CA LEU A 627 -28.58 -27.82 -18.39
C LEU A 627 -29.52 -27.97 -17.20
N GLY A 628 -30.36 -26.99 -16.85
CA GLY A 628 -31.26 -27.10 -15.71
C GLY A 628 -32.02 -25.82 -15.42
N ASN A 629 -32.90 -25.85 -14.41
CA ASN A 629 -33.77 -24.72 -14.06
C ASN A 629 -33.25 -23.88 -12.88
N SER A 630 -32.10 -24.25 -12.30
CA SER A 630 -31.46 -23.52 -11.22
C SER A 630 -29.96 -23.79 -11.18
N SER A 631 -29.20 -22.88 -10.60
CA SER A 631 -27.74 -23.03 -10.42
C SER A 631 -27.38 -24.28 -9.61
N GLN A 632 -28.19 -24.64 -8.61
CA GLN A 632 -27.98 -25.85 -7.80
C GLN A 632 -28.20 -27.14 -8.61
N GLU A 633 -29.23 -27.19 -9.47
CA GLU A 633 -29.47 -28.34 -10.34
C GLU A 633 -28.32 -28.55 -11.32
N ILE A 634 -27.85 -27.45 -11.93
CA ILE A 634 -26.73 -27.47 -12.87
C ILE A 634 -25.44 -27.89 -12.16
N ALA A 635 -25.18 -27.35 -10.96
CA ALA A 635 -24.02 -27.75 -10.16
C ALA A 635 -24.02 -29.26 -9.86
N ASN A 636 -25.17 -29.85 -9.51
CA ASN A 636 -25.26 -31.28 -9.27
C ASN A 636 -24.95 -32.12 -10.53
N LYS A 637 -25.37 -31.65 -11.71
CA LYS A 637 -25.05 -32.32 -12.99
C LYS A 637 -23.57 -32.24 -13.33
N ILE A 638 -22.94 -31.09 -13.08
CA ILE A 638 -21.49 -30.91 -13.25
C ILE A 638 -20.74 -31.90 -12.36
N ILE A 639 -21.09 -32.00 -11.07
CA ILE A 639 -20.44 -32.94 -10.14
C ILE A 639 -20.68 -34.41 -10.54
N ASP A 640 -21.87 -34.75 -11.03
CA ASP A 640 -22.17 -36.10 -11.53
C ASP A 640 -21.36 -36.44 -12.80
N GLU A 641 -21.17 -35.48 -13.71
CA GLU A 641 -20.32 -35.66 -14.89
C GLU A 641 -18.84 -35.76 -14.51
N MET A 642 -18.37 -34.96 -13.55
CA MET A 642 -17.00 -35.08 -13.02
C MET A 642 -16.72 -36.49 -12.50
N ASP A 643 -17.70 -37.22 -11.97
CA ASP A 643 -17.48 -38.61 -11.55
C ASP A 643 -17.36 -39.60 -12.72
N LYS A 644 -17.87 -39.26 -13.92
CA LYS A 644 -18.02 -40.21 -15.04
C LYS A 644 -17.18 -39.87 -16.26
N MET A 645 -16.68 -38.64 -16.35
CA MET A 645 -15.99 -38.16 -17.53
C MET A 645 -14.77 -39.04 -17.88
N PRO A 646 -14.54 -39.33 -19.17
CA PRO A 646 -13.44 -40.21 -19.60
C PRO A 646 -12.06 -39.61 -19.33
N LEU A 647 -12.00 -38.28 -19.13
CA LEU A 647 -10.79 -37.50 -18.90
C LEU A 647 -9.85 -38.07 -17.84
N TRP A 648 -10.40 -38.64 -16.75
CA TRP A 648 -9.58 -39.25 -15.69
C TRP A 648 -8.64 -40.33 -16.22
N THR A 649 -9.05 -41.07 -17.24
CA THR A 649 -8.22 -42.12 -17.83
C THR A 649 -6.98 -41.52 -18.46
N TYR A 650 -7.15 -40.44 -19.23
CA TYR A 650 -6.08 -39.76 -19.96
C TYR A 650 -5.14 -38.98 -19.03
N LEU A 651 -5.70 -38.32 -18.00
CA LEU A 651 -4.91 -37.62 -16.98
C LEU A 651 -4.00 -38.57 -16.19
N ASN A 652 -4.50 -39.78 -15.91
CA ASN A 652 -3.76 -40.82 -15.18
C ASN A 652 -2.82 -41.65 -16.07
N ASP A 653 -2.91 -41.53 -17.39
CA ASP A 653 -2.04 -42.24 -18.32
C ASP A 653 -0.77 -41.43 -18.59
N ASN A 654 0.35 -41.87 -18.02
CA ASN A 654 1.67 -41.25 -18.22
C ASN A 654 2.26 -41.48 -19.62
N THR A 655 1.66 -42.37 -20.42
CA THR A 655 2.09 -42.64 -21.80
C THR A 655 1.33 -41.81 -22.83
N ASP A 656 0.18 -41.27 -22.43
CA ASP A 656 -0.59 -40.34 -23.24
C ASP A 656 0.08 -38.97 -23.23
N THR A 657 0.49 -38.50 -24.40
CA THR A 657 1.22 -37.23 -24.53
C THR A 657 0.30 -36.02 -24.59
N ASP A 658 -1.02 -36.21 -24.76
CA ASP A 658 -1.97 -35.10 -24.83
C ASP A 658 -2.07 -34.38 -23.48
N THR A 659 -1.87 -33.07 -23.49
CA THR A 659 -1.97 -32.16 -22.33
C THR A 659 -3.39 -32.01 -21.80
N CYS A 660 -4.37 -32.61 -22.48
CA CYS A 660 -5.79 -32.49 -22.23
C CYS A 660 -6.31 -31.05 -22.34
N SER A 661 -5.65 -30.21 -23.14
CA SER A 661 -6.15 -28.87 -23.48
C SER A 661 -7.43 -28.96 -24.34
N ILE A 662 -8.21 -27.87 -24.38
CA ILE A 662 -9.50 -27.83 -25.07
C ILE A 662 -9.42 -28.20 -26.56
N GLY A 663 -8.29 -27.89 -27.22
CA GLY A 663 -8.10 -28.22 -28.63
C GLY A 663 -7.54 -29.61 -28.89
N GLY A 664 -7.09 -30.30 -27.82
CA GLY A 664 -6.46 -31.62 -27.87
C GLY A 664 -7.42 -32.74 -28.26
N SER A 665 -6.84 -33.90 -28.52
CA SER A 665 -7.54 -35.08 -29.06
C SER A 665 -8.62 -35.63 -28.14
N HIS A 666 -8.50 -35.43 -26.82
CA HIS A 666 -9.47 -35.87 -25.82
C HIS A 666 -10.58 -34.85 -25.54
N MET A 667 -10.48 -33.67 -26.16
CA MET A 667 -11.45 -32.58 -26.04
C MET A 667 -12.05 -32.26 -27.42
N MET A 668 -11.90 -31.02 -27.92
CA MET A 668 -12.53 -30.63 -29.20
C MET A 668 -11.81 -31.17 -30.43
N ASN A 669 -10.56 -31.64 -30.28
CA ASN A 669 -9.75 -32.22 -31.35
C ASN A 669 -9.72 -31.37 -32.63
N ILE A 670 -9.58 -30.05 -32.50
CA ILE A 670 -9.71 -29.13 -33.64
C ILE A 670 -8.56 -29.24 -34.64
N TYR A 671 -7.45 -29.89 -34.27
CA TYR A 671 -6.31 -30.17 -35.14
C TYR A 671 -6.18 -31.65 -35.56
N ASN A 672 -7.13 -32.51 -35.14
CA ASN A 672 -7.15 -33.93 -35.47
C ASN A 672 -5.90 -34.72 -35.05
N HIS A 673 -5.26 -34.33 -33.94
CA HIS A 673 -4.14 -35.03 -33.30
C HIS A 673 -4.05 -34.68 -31.80
N ALA A 674 -3.24 -35.43 -31.06
CA ALA A 674 -2.96 -35.15 -29.66
C ALA A 674 -2.08 -33.90 -29.54
N LEU A 675 -2.37 -33.03 -28.57
CA LEU A 675 -1.56 -31.83 -28.32
C LEU A 675 -0.67 -32.03 -27.09
N ASP A 676 0.62 -32.28 -27.31
CA ASP A 676 1.64 -32.37 -26.28
C ASP A 676 2.15 -31.00 -25.81
N ALA A 677 3.01 -30.99 -24.80
CA ALA A 677 3.49 -29.74 -24.21
C ALA A 677 4.26 -28.85 -25.21
N GLU A 678 4.86 -29.46 -26.23
CA GLU A 678 5.66 -28.77 -27.25
C GLU A 678 4.81 -28.27 -28.43
N ASP A 679 3.55 -28.70 -28.57
CA ASP A 679 2.68 -28.31 -29.69
C ASP A 679 1.27 -27.82 -29.29
N VAL A 680 0.93 -27.74 -28.00
CA VAL A 680 -0.32 -27.13 -27.51
C VAL A 680 -0.59 -25.78 -28.18
N PHE A 681 0.45 -24.96 -28.31
CA PHE A 681 0.51 -23.79 -29.16
C PHE A 681 1.62 -23.97 -30.20
N ASN A 682 1.26 -24.45 -31.40
CA ASN A 682 2.19 -24.59 -32.49
C ASN A 682 2.74 -23.23 -32.95
N ASN A 683 3.92 -22.83 -32.46
CA ASN A 683 4.53 -21.52 -32.71
C ASN A 683 4.77 -21.22 -34.19
N ASP A 684 4.94 -22.26 -35.02
CA ASP A 684 5.13 -22.12 -36.47
C ASP A 684 3.88 -21.60 -37.20
N GLU A 685 2.70 -21.67 -36.57
CA GLU A 685 1.44 -21.17 -37.13
C GLU A 685 1.18 -19.69 -36.82
N ALA A 686 2.05 -19.04 -36.04
CA ALA A 686 1.92 -17.63 -35.67
C ALA A 686 2.04 -16.71 -36.90
N THR A 687 1.05 -15.85 -37.12
CA THR A 687 1.01 -14.91 -38.26
C THR A 687 0.87 -13.45 -37.85
N THR A 688 0.60 -13.19 -36.57
CA THR A 688 0.40 -11.85 -35.99
C THR A 688 0.83 -11.88 -34.53
N ILE A 689 1.02 -10.70 -33.92
CA ILE A 689 1.34 -10.57 -32.49
C ILE A 689 0.09 -10.77 -31.62
N SER A 690 -1.09 -10.35 -32.12
CA SER A 690 -2.41 -10.59 -31.54
C SER A 690 -3.49 -10.45 -32.62
N LEU A 691 -4.66 -11.04 -32.41
CA LEU A 691 -5.82 -10.93 -33.30
C LEU A 691 -6.69 -9.71 -32.96
N GLY A 692 -6.90 -9.46 -31.66
CA GLY A 692 -7.87 -8.50 -31.14
C GLY A 692 -7.31 -7.44 -30.19
N PHE A 693 -5.99 -7.39 -30.01
CA PHE A 693 -5.33 -6.42 -29.11
C PHE A 693 -4.18 -5.68 -29.79
N LYS A 694 -3.98 -4.43 -29.35
CA LYS A 694 -2.75 -3.68 -29.62
C LYS A 694 -1.76 -4.02 -28.50
N ILE A 695 -0.60 -4.56 -28.84
CA ILE A 695 0.43 -4.86 -27.84
C ILE A 695 1.37 -3.66 -27.72
N ARG A 696 1.65 -3.25 -26.49
CA ARG A 696 2.67 -2.24 -26.15
C ARG A 696 3.51 -2.75 -25.00
N TYR A 697 4.78 -2.35 -24.98
CA TYR A 697 5.66 -2.62 -23.85
C TYR A 697 5.78 -1.36 -22.99
N ASP A 698 5.79 -1.54 -21.68
CA ASP A 698 6.21 -0.48 -20.76
C ASP A 698 7.74 -0.36 -20.87
N GLU A 699 8.21 0.79 -21.39
CA GLU A 699 9.62 1.10 -21.67
C GLU A 699 10.20 2.14 -20.70
#